data_AF-A0A2S6S6K1-F1
#
_entry.id   AF-A0A2S6S6K1-F1
#
_cell.length_a   1.000
_cell.length_b   1.000
_cell.length_c   1.000
_cell.angle_alpha   90.00
_cell.angle_beta   90.00
_cell.angle_gamma   90.00
#
_symmetry.space_group_name_H-M   'P 1'
#
loop_
_entity.id
_entity.type
_entity.pdbx_description
1 polymer ?
#
loop_
_entity_poly.entity_id
_entity_poly.type
_entity_poly.pdbx_seq_one_letter_code
_entity_poly.pdbx_strand_id
1 'polypeptide(L)'
;MLTFISLFSGAGGFKIGFEQAGFKCIASSDFDKDSQKTHELNWPTTPFILKDIATLLPSELLNKTKGKKPDVIIGGPPCQGFSQMGDKHGSDPRNMLFSSYVNIVRELKPKCFVFENVKGLSTLHKGEFLKKLSVDFAKCGYDIYFKILDASGYGVPQKRERVILVGTRTGRKFDYPKPRKSKIGSLKPIKNVGLAIKNLISKGIEFPNHIPLEHSERVIQRYKLIPEGGKLPPPEKMPKEIRRKNFGSTYVRLKNSEPSVTLVPGNNAFPIHPTLHRSLTPREAARLQTFPDSHIFAGTRRKQCILVGNAVAPLLAANIAVEIKKHLTNENYKASGKELFQSKLTSMDPQKSLTINGSGRKNSSNNGMTFIDLFSGGGGITVGLAKTGFEPLLCADFNKEVRETHKNNFPDIPYLDGDLSSKKTRKEMLKILRGKKVNLLVGGPPCQGFSIFGKRRFINTKGYNPRSDPRNKLVFTFWDYVNLLKPEWVIMENVGGFASLDKGNFLRELLKYVAKIGYKNYDCRILNAADYGVPQKRKRFLLIANRTGHIIPWPKPKYFANPKDWQLSYRTVGEVITDLSTKSSHKHFKNHDPMTHSSMIVERYSYVEEGRKMDVAKLPEKLRYAKFTGQKIKNFSHVYRRLHRNEPSITLVPGHNAFPIHPWLNRLITTREAARIQTFPDDLEFAGSSKEQCIQVGNAFPCMLAERLGESIIKAVTNNWMPNNISKLANYSILDKWYFKEIDEKNKCH
;
A
#
# COMPACT_ATOMS: atom_id res chain seq x y z
N MET A 1 41.33 -6.15 -1.26
CA MET A 1 40.11 -7.00 -1.16
C MET A 1 38.89 -6.10 -1.22
N LEU A 2 37.93 -6.37 -2.12
CA LEU A 2 36.71 -5.55 -2.26
C LEU A 2 35.81 -5.70 -1.04
N THR A 3 35.18 -4.61 -0.60
CA THR A 3 34.29 -4.58 0.57
C THR A 3 32.83 -4.40 0.22
N PHE A 4 31.92 -4.86 1.08
CA PHE A 4 30.50 -4.62 0.91
C PHE A 4 29.73 -4.43 2.21
N ILE A 5 28.58 -3.75 2.11
CA ILE A 5 27.56 -3.66 3.17
C ILE A 5 26.32 -4.46 2.72
N SER A 6 25.75 -5.24 3.65
CA SER A 6 24.52 -6.00 3.44
C SER A 6 23.34 -5.37 4.16
N LEU A 7 22.45 -4.70 3.44
CA LEU A 7 21.20 -4.15 3.94
C LEU A 7 20.07 -5.18 3.79
N PHE A 8 19.06 -5.12 4.66
CA PHE A 8 17.98 -6.13 4.70
C PHE A 8 18.56 -7.55 4.76
N SER A 9 19.56 -7.73 5.62
CA SER A 9 20.43 -8.90 5.61
C SER A 9 19.69 -10.21 5.85
N GLY A 10 18.57 -10.20 6.58
CA GLY A 10 17.75 -11.36 6.84
C GLY A 10 18.58 -12.55 7.33
N ALA A 11 18.44 -13.69 6.66
CA ALA A 11 19.20 -14.90 6.98
C ALA A 11 20.67 -14.87 6.49
N GLY A 12 21.07 -13.83 5.76
CA GLY A 12 22.43 -13.61 5.27
C GLY A 12 22.82 -14.39 4.03
N GLY A 13 21.86 -14.95 3.28
CA GLY A 13 22.16 -15.70 2.05
C GLY A 13 22.90 -14.87 0.98
N PHE A 14 22.54 -13.59 0.84
CA PHE A 14 23.24 -12.67 -0.06
C PHE A 14 24.69 -12.43 0.38
N LYS A 15 24.90 -12.24 1.69
CA LYS A 15 26.22 -12.07 2.32
C LYS A 15 27.11 -13.29 2.08
N ILE A 16 26.62 -14.50 2.34
CA ILE A 16 27.38 -15.74 2.09
C ILE A 16 27.87 -15.77 0.65
N GLY A 17 26.99 -15.51 -0.33
CA GLY A 17 27.39 -15.54 -1.73
C GLY A 17 28.53 -14.57 -2.06
N PHE A 18 28.45 -13.33 -1.54
CA PHE A 18 29.50 -12.32 -1.75
C PHE A 18 30.82 -12.69 -1.06
N GLU A 19 30.78 -13.21 0.17
CA GLU A 19 31.99 -13.67 0.85
C GLU A 19 32.64 -14.85 0.12
N GLN A 20 31.85 -15.77 -0.41
CA GLN A 20 32.33 -16.93 -1.18
C GLN A 20 32.92 -16.53 -2.55
N ALA A 21 32.57 -15.35 -3.07
CA ALA A 21 33.21 -14.75 -4.24
C ALA A 21 34.49 -13.95 -3.88
N GLY A 22 34.83 -13.86 -2.60
CA GLY A 22 36.03 -13.18 -2.09
C GLY A 22 35.86 -11.69 -1.82
N PHE A 23 34.65 -11.23 -1.53
CA PHE A 23 34.41 -9.91 -0.93
C PHE A 23 34.48 -9.98 0.61
N LYS A 24 34.74 -8.86 1.26
CA LYS A 24 34.68 -8.72 2.72
C LYS A 24 33.46 -7.92 3.16
N CYS A 25 32.57 -8.52 3.95
CA CYS A 25 31.46 -7.80 4.56
C CYS A 25 32.00 -6.88 5.66
N ILE A 26 31.68 -5.58 5.62
CA ILE A 26 32.14 -4.61 6.63
C ILE A 26 31.04 -4.15 7.58
N ALA A 27 29.78 -4.31 7.21
CA ALA A 27 28.63 -4.14 8.09
C ALA A 27 27.39 -4.84 7.50
N SER A 28 26.45 -5.19 8.37
CA SER A 28 25.11 -5.67 7.98
C SER A 28 24.03 -4.93 8.77
N SER A 29 22.83 -4.81 8.20
CA SER A 29 21.67 -4.26 8.90
C SER A 29 20.39 -5.02 8.59
N ASP A 30 19.49 -5.03 9.58
CA ASP A 30 18.12 -5.47 9.47
C ASP A 30 17.30 -4.86 10.62
N PHE A 31 15.98 -4.88 10.54
CA PHE A 31 15.11 -4.43 11.64
C PHE A 31 14.67 -5.60 12.54
N ASP A 32 14.78 -6.85 12.04
CA ASP A 32 14.32 -8.04 12.75
C ASP A 32 15.41 -8.57 13.71
N LYS A 33 15.01 -8.80 14.97
CA LYS A 33 15.89 -9.29 16.04
C LYS A 33 16.39 -10.72 15.81
N ASP A 34 15.62 -11.57 15.12
CA ASP A 34 16.06 -12.94 14.82
C ASP A 34 17.11 -12.92 13.69
N SER A 35 17.03 -11.97 12.75
CA SER A 35 18.10 -11.69 11.79
C SER A 35 19.40 -11.26 12.48
N GLN A 36 19.32 -10.37 13.48
CA GLN A 36 20.50 -9.97 14.28
C GLN A 36 21.15 -11.19 14.96
N LYS A 37 20.36 -11.97 15.70
CA LYS A 37 20.88 -13.16 16.40
C LYS A 37 21.47 -14.17 15.43
N THR A 38 20.81 -14.38 14.29
CA THR A 38 21.33 -15.21 13.19
C THR A 38 22.68 -14.67 12.73
N HIS A 39 22.81 -13.37 12.52
CA HIS A 39 24.07 -12.77 12.09
C HIS A 39 25.18 -12.94 13.14
N GLU A 40 24.89 -12.69 14.42
CA GLU A 40 25.87 -12.80 15.53
C GLU A 40 26.42 -14.22 15.69
N LEU A 41 25.57 -15.25 15.50
CA LEU A 41 25.99 -16.65 15.56
C LEU A 41 26.95 -17.04 14.43
N ASN A 42 26.78 -16.46 13.24
CA ASN A 42 27.55 -16.84 12.06
C ASN A 42 28.73 -15.91 11.78
N TRP A 43 28.65 -14.66 12.23
CA TRP A 43 29.60 -13.61 11.92
C TRP A 43 29.84 -12.67 13.10
N PRO A 44 30.35 -13.19 14.24
CA PRO A 44 30.50 -12.43 15.48
C PRO A 44 31.40 -11.19 15.34
N THR A 45 32.32 -11.20 14.37
CA THR A 45 33.26 -10.10 14.11
C THR A 45 32.74 -9.07 13.11
N THR A 46 31.65 -9.36 12.38
CA THR A 46 31.07 -8.40 11.44
C THR A 46 30.07 -7.52 12.19
N PRO A 47 30.20 -6.20 12.18
CA PRO A 47 29.24 -5.33 12.84
C PRO A 47 27.82 -5.48 12.28
N PHE A 48 26.83 -5.53 13.18
CA PHE A 48 25.41 -5.51 12.87
C PHE A 48 24.74 -4.23 13.36
N ILE A 49 23.76 -3.72 12.62
CA ILE A 49 22.92 -2.60 13.02
C ILE A 49 21.45 -3.04 13.00
N LEU A 50 20.88 -3.20 14.20
CA LEU A 50 19.45 -3.50 14.37
C LEU A 50 18.66 -2.20 14.30
N LYS A 51 18.14 -1.85 13.12
CA LYS A 51 17.36 -0.62 12.92
C LYS A 51 16.48 -0.74 11.69
N ASP A 52 15.32 -0.09 11.73
CA ASP A 52 14.53 0.13 10.52
C ASP A 52 15.32 1.04 9.57
N ILE A 53 15.49 0.58 8.33
CA ILE A 53 16.20 1.32 7.27
C ILE A 53 15.60 2.70 7.01
N ALA A 54 14.31 2.90 7.29
CA ALA A 54 13.63 4.19 7.18
C ALA A 54 14.24 5.25 8.13
N THR A 55 14.85 4.79 9.22
CA THR A 55 15.47 5.61 10.26
C THR A 55 16.98 5.42 10.35
N LEU A 56 17.57 4.52 9.54
CA LEU A 56 19.01 4.27 9.51
C LEU A 56 19.72 5.35 8.72
N LEU A 57 20.56 6.13 9.39
CA LEU A 57 21.33 7.19 8.75
C LEU A 57 22.61 6.62 8.13
N PRO A 58 23.05 7.12 6.96
CA PRO A 58 24.33 6.73 6.35
C PRO A 58 25.54 6.98 7.28
N SER A 59 25.48 8.00 8.14
CA SER A 59 26.49 8.29 9.15
C SER A 59 26.62 7.17 10.19
N GLU A 60 25.52 6.51 10.58
CA GLU A 60 25.56 5.37 11.51
C GLU A 60 26.29 4.18 10.88
N LEU A 61 26.07 3.92 9.58
CA LEU A 61 26.81 2.91 8.82
C LEU A 61 28.29 3.26 8.71
N LEU A 62 28.63 4.54 8.45
CA LEU A 62 30.02 4.99 8.41
C LEU A 62 30.71 4.86 9.77
N ASN A 63 30.05 5.27 10.86
CA ASN A 63 30.59 5.13 12.21
C ASN A 63 30.86 3.65 12.54
N LYS A 64 29.89 2.77 12.23
CA LYS A 64 30.03 1.33 12.46
C LYS A 64 31.15 0.68 11.63
N THR A 65 31.43 1.24 10.45
CA THR A 65 32.52 0.82 9.56
C THR A 65 33.83 1.60 9.78
N LYS A 66 33.92 2.41 10.85
CA LYS A 66 35.08 3.26 11.17
C LYS A 66 35.48 4.17 10.01
N GLY A 67 34.50 4.79 9.36
CA GLY A 67 34.66 5.69 8.21
C GLY A 67 34.87 4.98 6.87
N LYS A 68 34.95 3.65 6.83
CA LYS A 68 35.24 2.90 5.60
C LYS A 68 34.01 2.77 4.70
N LYS A 69 34.05 3.38 3.52
CA LYS A 69 33.02 3.22 2.48
C LYS A 69 33.09 1.84 1.80
N PRO A 70 31.94 1.24 1.44
CA PRO A 70 31.91 -0.05 0.73
C PRO A 70 32.20 0.11 -0.77
N ASP A 71 32.83 -0.90 -1.38
CA ASP A 71 32.87 -1.01 -2.85
C ASP A 71 31.49 -1.42 -3.41
N VAL A 72 30.74 -2.24 -2.67
CA VAL A 72 29.41 -2.73 -3.07
C VAL A 72 28.38 -2.60 -1.96
N ILE A 73 27.15 -2.22 -2.28
CA ILE A 73 26.00 -2.34 -1.36
C ILE A 73 25.04 -3.38 -1.91
N ILE A 74 24.59 -4.32 -1.08
CA ILE A 74 23.61 -5.33 -1.46
C ILE A 74 22.37 -5.24 -0.57
N GLY A 75 21.20 -5.57 -1.09
CA GLY A 75 20.00 -5.75 -0.28
C GLY A 75 18.75 -6.06 -1.08
N GLY A 76 17.73 -6.57 -0.40
CA GLY A 76 16.42 -6.86 -0.98
C GLY A 76 15.31 -6.32 -0.09
N PRO A 77 14.83 -5.08 -0.30
CA PRO A 77 13.75 -4.53 0.51
C PRO A 77 12.49 -5.41 0.39
N PRO A 78 11.75 -5.62 1.50
CA PRO A 78 10.59 -6.50 1.51
C PRO A 78 9.50 -6.00 0.57
N CYS A 79 9.00 -6.92 -0.25
CA CYS A 79 7.96 -6.67 -1.26
C CYS A 79 6.59 -7.27 -0.84
N GLN A 80 6.41 -7.55 0.45
CA GLN A 80 5.24 -8.28 0.99
C GLN A 80 3.90 -7.53 0.84
N GLY A 81 3.91 -6.25 0.47
CA GLY A 81 2.71 -5.51 0.02
C GLY A 81 2.32 -5.79 -1.43
N PHE A 82 3.11 -6.59 -2.17
CA PHE A 82 3.03 -6.67 -3.63
C PHE A 82 3.19 -8.10 -4.20
N SER A 83 3.22 -9.13 -3.35
CA SER A 83 3.12 -10.53 -3.79
C SER A 83 1.70 -10.82 -4.31
N GLN A 84 1.52 -11.84 -5.16
CA GLN A 84 0.25 -12.18 -5.85
C GLN A 84 -0.98 -12.42 -4.93
N MET A 85 -0.86 -12.25 -3.61
CA MET A 85 -1.93 -12.37 -2.61
C MET A 85 -2.05 -11.16 -1.66
N GLY A 86 -1.69 -9.96 -2.11
CA GLY A 86 -1.96 -8.72 -1.37
C GLY A 86 -1.96 -7.54 -2.33
N ASP A 87 -2.99 -6.70 -2.24
CA ASP A 87 -3.18 -5.59 -3.16
C ASP A 87 -2.19 -4.45 -2.94
N LYS A 88 -1.61 -4.04 -4.07
CA LYS A 88 -0.58 -3.03 -4.27
C LYS A 88 -1.17 -1.64 -3.96
N HIS A 89 -0.57 -0.88 -3.04
CA HIS A 89 -1.02 0.48 -2.67
C HIS A 89 0.12 1.49 -2.81
N GLY A 90 -0.21 2.71 -3.28
CA GLY A 90 0.74 3.83 -3.39
C GLY A 90 1.05 4.52 -2.06
N SER A 91 0.30 4.20 -1.01
CA SER A 91 0.48 4.68 0.38
C SER A 91 1.14 3.65 1.29
N ASP A 92 1.80 2.63 0.73
CA ASP A 92 2.54 1.66 1.54
C ASP A 92 3.76 2.37 2.18
N PRO A 93 3.91 2.37 3.52
CA PRO A 93 5.11 2.87 4.19
C PRO A 93 6.39 2.21 3.67
N ARG A 94 6.28 1.08 2.96
CA ARG A 94 7.39 0.39 2.31
C ARG A 94 7.91 1.06 1.04
N ASN A 95 7.19 2.02 0.44
CA ASN A 95 7.75 2.93 -0.58
C ASN A 95 8.94 3.73 0.00
N MET A 96 8.91 4.04 1.30
CA MET A 96 10.04 4.65 1.99
C MET A 96 11.25 3.72 2.05
N LEU A 97 11.08 2.40 2.16
CA LEU A 97 12.21 1.46 2.25
C LEU A 97 13.06 1.45 0.97
N PHE A 98 12.42 1.56 -0.21
CA PHE A 98 13.15 1.69 -1.49
C PHE A 98 13.90 3.02 -1.54
N SER A 99 13.23 4.12 -1.19
CA SER A 99 13.85 5.46 -1.13
C SER A 99 15.00 5.52 -0.12
N SER A 100 14.89 4.85 1.03
CA SER A 100 15.94 4.75 2.04
C SER A 100 17.14 3.96 1.54
N TYR A 101 16.92 2.87 0.78
CA TYR A 101 18.02 2.17 0.12
C TYR A 101 18.71 3.06 -0.92
N VAL A 102 17.95 3.78 -1.76
CA VAL A 102 18.50 4.77 -2.71
C VAL A 102 19.29 5.84 -1.98
N ASN A 103 18.78 6.37 -0.87
CA ASN A 103 19.47 7.37 -0.05
C ASN A 103 20.82 6.85 0.49
N ILE A 104 20.87 5.63 1.01
CA ILE A 104 22.12 5.04 1.48
C ILE A 104 23.12 4.86 0.33
N VAL A 105 22.66 4.40 -0.83
CA VAL A 105 23.52 4.29 -2.04
C VAL A 105 24.01 5.67 -2.51
N ARG A 106 23.14 6.70 -2.44
CA ARG A 106 23.47 8.09 -2.80
C ARG A 106 24.56 8.68 -1.91
N GLU A 107 24.47 8.46 -0.60
CA GLU A 107 25.42 9.04 0.37
C GLU A 107 26.73 8.24 0.46
N LEU A 108 26.64 6.91 0.51
CA LEU A 108 27.83 6.05 0.63
C LEU A 108 28.57 5.88 -0.70
N LYS A 109 27.89 6.12 -1.83
CA LYS A 109 28.51 6.18 -3.16
C LYS A 109 29.35 4.95 -3.55
N PRO A 110 28.88 3.70 -3.31
CA PRO A 110 29.65 2.49 -3.67
C PRO A 110 29.97 2.43 -5.17
N LYS A 111 30.97 1.64 -5.57
CA LYS A 111 31.28 1.43 -7.00
C LYS A 111 30.15 0.71 -7.73
N CYS A 112 29.49 -0.22 -7.04
CA CYS A 112 28.30 -0.93 -7.51
C CYS A 112 27.27 -1.10 -6.40
N PHE A 113 26.01 -1.34 -6.76
CA PHE A 113 25.03 -1.90 -5.83
C PHE A 113 24.25 -3.03 -6.49
N VAL A 114 23.75 -3.95 -5.67
CA VAL A 114 22.85 -5.02 -6.11
C VAL A 114 21.56 -4.96 -5.32
N PHE A 115 20.48 -4.79 -6.06
CA PHE A 115 19.15 -4.73 -5.52
C PHE A 115 18.38 -5.97 -5.97
N GLU A 116 17.89 -6.77 -5.01
CA GLU A 116 17.16 -8.00 -5.27
C GLU A 116 15.67 -7.86 -4.92
N ASN A 117 14.81 -8.50 -5.71
CA ASN A 117 13.39 -8.62 -5.38
C ASN A 117 12.68 -9.79 -6.07
N VAL A 118 11.43 -10.05 -5.68
CA VAL A 118 10.56 -11.06 -6.32
C VAL A 118 10.20 -10.69 -7.76
N LYS A 119 10.00 -11.69 -8.62
CA LYS A 119 9.61 -11.52 -10.04
C LYS A 119 8.44 -10.55 -10.25
N GLY A 120 7.46 -10.58 -9.35
CA GLY A 120 6.27 -9.71 -9.40
C GLY A 120 6.57 -8.21 -9.47
N LEU A 121 7.74 -7.77 -8.97
CA LEU A 121 8.17 -6.37 -9.00
C LEU A 121 8.29 -5.83 -10.45
N SER A 122 8.77 -6.65 -11.39
CA SER A 122 8.94 -6.25 -12.80
C SER A 122 7.63 -5.92 -13.51
N THR A 123 6.52 -6.49 -13.03
CA THR A 123 5.17 -6.30 -13.58
C THR A 123 4.34 -5.30 -12.76
N LEU A 124 4.92 -4.72 -11.71
CA LEU A 124 4.27 -3.75 -10.83
C LEU A 124 3.98 -2.46 -11.60
N HIS A 125 2.74 -1.97 -11.58
CA HIS A 125 2.31 -0.79 -12.36
C HIS A 125 2.75 -0.85 -13.83
N LYS A 126 2.65 -2.03 -14.49
CA LYS A 126 3.13 -2.25 -15.87
C LYS A 126 4.63 -1.97 -16.08
N GLY A 127 5.44 -2.04 -15.01
CA GLY A 127 6.87 -1.77 -15.04
C GLY A 127 7.25 -0.34 -14.65
N GLU A 128 6.29 0.58 -14.46
CA GLU A 128 6.57 1.99 -14.15
C GLU A 128 7.29 2.19 -12.80
N PHE A 129 7.01 1.34 -11.80
CA PHE A 129 7.71 1.42 -10.52
C PHE A 129 9.21 1.09 -10.68
N LEU A 130 9.51 0.05 -11.45
CA LEU A 130 10.89 -0.34 -11.73
C LEU A 130 11.63 0.76 -12.51
N LYS A 131 10.94 1.41 -13.47
CA LYS A 131 11.48 2.58 -14.19
C LYS A 131 11.78 3.73 -13.24
N LYS A 132 10.83 4.14 -12.39
CA LYS A 132 11.02 5.21 -11.40
C LYS A 132 12.22 4.91 -10.48
N LEU A 133 12.27 3.71 -9.91
CA LEU A 133 13.37 3.29 -9.04
C LEU A 133 14.72 3.36 -9.77
N SER A 134 14.76 2.92 -11.03
CA SER A 134 15.97 2.97 -11.85
C SER A 134 16.40 4.40 -12.17
N VAL A 135 15.44 5.31 -12.42
CA VAL A 135 15.71 6.74 -12.59
C VAL A 135 16.29 7.35 -11.31
N ASP A 136 15.78 6.98 -10.13
CA ASP A 136 16.28 7.52 -8.86
C ASP A 136 17.73 7.08 -8.58
N PHE A 137 18.11 5.84 -8.92
CA PHE A 137 19.51 5.42 -8.88
C PHE A 137 20.37 6.07 -9.98
N ALA A 138 19.82 6.29 -11.17
CA ALA A 138 20.53 6.96 -12.26
C ALA A 138 20.86 8.43 -11.94
N LYS A 139 19.95 9.13 -11.23
CA LYS A 139 20.20 10.45 -10.63
C LYS A 139 21.33 10.44 -9.60
N CYS A 140 21.60 9.28 -8.98
CA CYS A 140 22.73 9.09 -8.07
C CYS A 140 24.04 8.79 -8.81
N GLY A 141 24.05 8.80 -10.15
CA GLY A 141 25.24 8.62 -10.98
C GLY A 141 25.56 7.17 -11.37
N TYR A 142 24.56 6.27 -11.38
CA TYR A 142 24.74 4.85 -11.72
C TYR A 142 24.07 4.47 -13.04
N ASP A 143 24.77 3.68 -13.86
CA ASP A 143 24.19 2.95 -14.96
C ASP A 143 23.49 1.70 -14.41
N ILE A 144 22.20 1.54 -14.70
CA ILE A 144 21.32 0.54 -14.11
C ILE A 144 21.04 -0.56 -15.12
N TYR A 145 21.36 -1.78 -14.73
CA TYR A 145 21.11 -3.00 -15.47
C TYR A 145 19.98 -3.78 -14.79
N PHE A 146 19.15 -4.46 -15.59
CA PHE A 146 18.01 -5.23 -15.11
C PHE A 146 17.94 -6.62 -15.74
N LYS A 147 17.77 -7.66 -14.91
CA LYS A 147 17.49 -9.01 -15.40
C LYS A 147 16.69 -9.83 -14.38
N ILE A 148 15.85 -10.73 -14.89
CA ILE A 148 15.23 -11.79 -14.09
C ILE A 148 16.15 -13.03 -14.15
N LEU A 149 16.62 -13.49 -13.00
CA LEU A 149 17.46 -14.68 -12.88
C LEU A 149 16.70 -15.82 -12.20
N ASP A 150 16.73 -17.03 -12.78
CA ASP A 150 16.29 -18.25 -12.11
C ASP A 150 17.47 -18.93 -11.42
N ALA A 151 17.38 -19.09 -10.10
CA ALA A 151 18.38 -19.75 -9.27
C ALA A 151 18.74 -21.17 -9.77
N SER A 152 17.79 -21.88 -10.39
CA SER A 152 18.02 -23.24 -10.90
C SER A 152 19.10 -23.32 -12.00
N GLY A 153 19.25 -22.23 -12.77
CA GLY A 153 20.30 -22.09 -13.79
C GLY A 153 21.72 -22.00 -13.21
N TYR A 154 21.84 -21.67 -11.92
CA TYR A 154 23.12 -21.45 -11.22
C TYR A 154 23.47 -22.58 -10.25
N GLY A 155 22.75 -23.71 -10.30
CA GLY A 155 23.04 -24.88 -9.47
C GLY A 155 22.35 -24.89 -8.12
N VAL A 156 21.35 -24.01 -7.90
CA VAL A 156 20.46 -24.10 -6.74
C VAL A 156 19.37 -25.13 -7.07
N PRO A 157 19.09 -26.14 -6.22
CA PRO A 157 18.06 -27.15 -6.47
C PRO A 157 16.65 -26.60 -6.18
N GLN A 158 16.35 -25.41 -6.68
CA GLN A 158 15.09 -24.70 -6.53
C GLN A 158 14.81 -23.82 -7.75
N LYS A 159 13.59 -23.91 -8.29
CA LYS A 159 13.03 -22.94 -9.26
C LYS A 159 12.64 -21.67 -8.50
N ARG A 160 13.45 -20.62 -8.63
CA ARG A 160 13.26 -19.34 -7.92
C ARG A 160 13.75 -18.20 -8.80
N GLU A 161 12.80 -17.53 -9.44
CA GLU A 161 13.04 -16.35 -10.25
C GLU A 161 13.10 -15.08 -9.40
N ARG A 162 14.12 -14.25 -9.63
CA ARG A 162 14.32 -12.98 -8.94
C ARG A 162 14.67 -11.85 -9.90
N VAL A 163 14.08 -10.69 -9.65
CA VAL A 163 14.50 -9.43 -10.24
C VAL A 163 15.80 -9.02 -9.59
N ILE A 164 16.84 -8.85 -10.39
CA ILE A 164 18.14 -8.36 -9.95
C ILE A 164 18.41 -7.07 -10.70
N LEU A 165 18.58 -5.98 -9.97
CA LEU A 165 19.09 -4.71 -10.50
C LEU A 165 20.55 -4.57 -10.08
N VAL A 166 21.42 -4.24 -11.03
CA VAL A 166 22.82 -3.90 -10.76
C VAL A 166 23.05 -2.47 -11.21
N GLY A 167 23.41 -1.59 -10.28
CA GLY A 167 23.87 -0.24 -10.61
C GLY A 167 25.39 -0.16 -10.56
N THR A 168 26.02 0.44 -11.56
CA THR A 168 27.48 0.70 -11.56
C THR A 168 27.80 2.14 -11.92
N ARG A 169 28.77 2.74 -11.24
CA ARG A 169 29.27 4.10 -11.54
C ARG A 169 30.68 4.11 -12.14
N THR A 170 31.17 2.96 -12.56
CA THR A 170 32.54 2.78 -13.07
C THR A 170 32.74 3.28 -14.50
N GLY A 171 31.65 3.57 -15.23
CA GLY A 171 31.70 3.92 -16.65
C GLY A 171 31.89 2.73 -17.60
N ARG A 172 32.15 1.53 -17.06
CA ARG A 172 32.18 0.28 -17.83
C ARG A 172 30.78 -0.31 -17.96
N LYS A 173 30.50 -0.98 -19.07
CA LYS A 173 29.28 -1.77 -19.26
C LYS A 173 29.28 -3.00 -18.36
N PHE A 174 28.10 -3.53 -18.00
CA PHE A 174 27.94 -4.71 -17.17
C PHE A 174 27.05 -5.76 -17.86
N ASP A 175 27.44 -7.03 -17.77
CA ASP A 175 26.61 -8.16 -18.18
C ASP A 175 26.34 -9.08 -16.96
N TYR A 176 25.18 -9.72 -16.91
CA TYR A 176 24.86 -10.69 -15.87
C TYR A 176 25.61 -12.01 -16.06
N PRO A 177 25.88 -12.77 -14.96
CA PRO A 177 26.53 -14.08 -15.09
C PRO A 177 25.68 -15.00 -15.96
N LYS A 178 26.31 -15.67 -16.93
CA LYS A 178 25.65 -16.72 -17.72
C LYS A 178 25.27 -17.89 -16.80
N PRO A 179 24.10 -18.54 -16.99
CA PRO A 179 23.74 -19.72 -16.22
C PRO A 179 24.84 -20.79 -16.29
N ARG A 180 25.46 -21.08 -15.16
CA ARG A 180 26.53 -22.08 -15.03
C ARG A 180 26.44 -22.73 -13.67
N LYS A 181 26.44 -24.07 -13.66
CA LYS A 181 26.42 -24.88 -12.43
C LYS A 181 27.86 -25.18 -12.00
N SER A 182 28.52 -24.19 -11.43
CA SER A 182 29.91 -24.31 -10.95
C SER A 182 30.03 -24.06 -9.45
N LYS A 183 31.02 -24.70 -8.83
CA LYS A 183 31.41 -24.42 -7.45
C LYS A 183 31.96 -22.98 -7.34
N ILE A 184 31.56 -22.24 -6.31
CA ILE A 184 32.11 -20.93 -5.97
C ILE A 184 32.44 -20.91 -4.48
N GLY A 185 33.71 -20.71 -4.15
CA GLY A 185 34.20 -20.89 -2.77
C GLY A 185 33.87 -22.29 -2.26
N SER A 186 33.21 -22.38 -1.11
CA SER A 186 32.71 -23.64 -0.53
C SER A 186 31.34 -24.07 -1.06
N LEU A 187 30.61 -23.21 -1.79
CA LEU A 187 29.27 -23.48 -2.29
C LEU A 187 29.32 -24.41 -3.50
N LYS A 188 28.64 -25.55 -3.40
CA LYS A 188 28.57 -26.56 -4.46
C LYS A 188 27.20 -26.54 -5.15
N PRO A 189 27.14 -26.69 -6.48
CA PRO A 189 25.88 -26.85 -7.18
C PRO A 189 25.23 -28.18 -6.80
N ILE A 190 23.91 -28.17 -6.59
CA ILE A 190 23.10 -29.35 -6.29
C ILE A 190 21.99 -29.44 -7.34
N LYS A 191 21.81 -30.64 -7.93
CA LYS A 191 20.94 -30.82 -9.10
C LYS A 191 19.45 -30.80 -8.74
N ASN A 192 19.06 -31.43 -7.64
CA ASN A 192 17.67 -31.69 -7.30
C ASN A 192 17.45 -31.86 -5.79
N VAL A 193 16.18 -31.99 -5.39
CA VAL A 193 15.78 -32.09 -3.99
C VAL A 193 16.42 -33.30 -3.30
N GLY A 194 16.39 -34.48 -3.93
CA GLY A 194 16.88 -35.71 -3.34
C GLY A 194 18.35 -35.62 -2.94
N LEU A 195 19.20 -35.12 -3.85
CA LEU A 195 20.63 -34.93 -3.56
C LEU A 195 20.89 -33.88 -2.48
N ALA A 196 19.99 -32.91 -2.30
CA ALA A 196 20.17 -31.87 -1.29
C ALA A 196 19.85 -32.36 0.14
N ILE A 197 18.80 -33.19 0.30
CA ILE A 197 18.23 -33.44 1.63
C ILE A 197 18.15 -34.92 2.05
N LYS A 198 18.38 -35.89 1.16
CA LYS A 198 18.19 -37.32 1.48
C LYS A 198 19.00 -37.78 2.70
N ASN A 199 20.23 -37.31 2.87
CA ASN A 199 21.07 -37.65 4.01
C ASN A 199 20.70 -36.93 5.33
N LEU A 200 19.75 -35.98 5.31
CA LEU A 200 19.22 -35.38 6.54
C LEU A 200 18.15 -36.25 7.19
N ILE A 201 17.55 -37.20 6.47
CA ILE A 201 16.51 -38.08 7.01
C ILE A 201 17.03 -38.89 8.21
N SER A 202 18.31 -39.28 8.18
CA SER A 202 18.97 -40.03 9.25
C SER A 202 19.56 -39.13 10.34
N LYS A 203 19.31 -37.82 10.32
CA LYS A 203 19.81 -36.87 11.32
C LYS A 203 18.67 -36.48 12.27
N GLY A 204 18.96 -36.47 13.57
CA GLY A 204 18.02 -36.04 14.60
C GLY A 204 17.95 -34.51 14.75
N ILE A 205 17.19 -34.07 15.75
CA ILE A 205 17.02 -32.65 16.11
C ILE A 205 18.32 -31.95 16.55
N GLU A 206 19.32 -32.73 16.96
CA GLU A 206 20.69 -32.26 17.28
C GLU A 206 21.40 -31.65 16.05
N PHE A 207 20.98 -32.03 14.84
CA PHE A 207 21.55 -31.41 13.64
C PHE A 207 21.03 -29.98 13.49
N PRO A 208 21.90 -28.97 13.32
CA PRO A 208 21.50 -27.57 13.39
C PRO A 208 20.29 -27.21 12.52
N ASN A 209 19.26 -26.66 13.16
CA ASN A 209 18.00 -26.24 12.54
C ASN A 209 17.20 -27.36 11.84
N HIS A 210 17.50 -28.64 12.11
CA HIS A 210 16.75 -29.78 11.59
C HIS A 210 15.55 -30.12 12.49
N ILE A 211 14.65 -29.15 12.64
CA ILE A 211 13.51 -29.24 13.55
C ILE A 211 12.24 -29.57 12.74
N PRO A 212 11.68 -30.78 12.85
CA PRO A 212 10.41 -31.12 12.20
C PRO A 212 9.24 -30.33 12.80
N LEU A 213 8.20 -30.10 12.01
CA LEU A 213 6.93 -29.59 12.53
C LEU A 213 6.09 -30.79 12.96
N GLU A 214 5.52 -30.72 14.16
CA GLU A 214 4.50 -31.66 14.60
C GLU A 214 3.18 -31.35 13.86
N HIS A 215 2.67 -32.34 13.14
CA HIS A 215 1.42 -32.22 12.38
C HIS A 215 0.32 -32.99 13.11
N SER A 216 -0.90 -32.48 13.08
CA SER A 216 -2.05 -33.25 13.59
C SER A 216 -2.30 -34.47 12.71
N GLU A 217 -2.93 -35.51 13.27
CA GLU A 217 -3.23 -36.74 12.55
C GLU A 217 -4.01 -36.49 11.26
N ARG A 218 -4.96 -35.54 11.28
CA ARG A 218 -5.71 -35.09 10.09
C ARG A 218 -4.79 -34.56 8.97
N VAL A 219 -3.71 -33.86 9.32
CA VAL A 219 -2.74 -33.34 8.34
C VAL A 219 -1.85 -34.47 7.82
N ILE A 220 -1.42 -35.39 8.68
CA ILE A 220 -0.64 -36.56 8.28
C ILE A 220 -1.43 -37.43 7.30
N GLN A 221 -2.71 -37.70 7.58
CA GLN A 221 -3.62 -38.40 6.68
C GLN A 221 -3.72 -37.70 5.30
N ARG A 222 -3.81 -36.37 5.27
CA ARG A 222 -3.77 -35.61 4.01
C ARG A 222 -2.46 -35.78 3.27
N TYR A 223 -1.33 -35.76 3.97
CA TYR A 223 -0.01 -35.96 3.34
C TYR A 223 0.15 -37.37 2.77
N LYS A 224 -0.45 -38.40 3.37
CA LYS A 224 -0.47 -39.77 2.83
C LYS A 224 -1.17 -39.85 1.46
N LEU A 225 -2.15 -38.99 1.18
CA LEU A 225 -2.85 -38.92 -0.11
C LEU A 225 -2.07 -38.24 -1.24
N ILE A 226 -0.93 -37.62 -0.94
CA ILE A 226 -0.17 -36.83 -1.92
C ILE A 226 1.00 -37.68 -2.40
N PRO A 227 1.02 -38.15 -3.67
CA PRO A 227 2.16 -38.89 -4.21
C PRO A 227 3.36 -37.96 -4.43
N GLU A 228 4.55 -38.52 -4.63
CA GLU A 228 5.77 -37.77 -4.93
C GLU A 228 5.58 -36.83 -6.13
N GLY A 229 5.98 -35.55 -6.00
CA GLY A 229 5.73 -34.52 -7.02
C GLY A 229 4.26 -34.08 -7.15
N GLY A 230 3.36 -34.69 -6.38
CA GLY A 230 1.93 -34.43 -6.41
C GLY A 230 1.48 -33.25 -5.55
N LYS A 231 0.17 -32.99 -5.63
CA LYS A 231 -0.54 -31.99 -4.82
C LYS A 231 -1.75 -32.65 -4.15
N LEU A 232 -2.30 -32.01 -3.12
CA LEU A 232 -3.55 -32.48 -2.48
C LEU A 232 -4.63 -32.72 -3.54
N PRO A 233 -5.28 -33.91 -3.52
CA PRO A 233 -6.45 -34.16 -4.35
C PRO A 233 -7.55 -33.11 -4.12
N PRO A 234 -8.44 -32.91 -5.11
CA PRO A 234 -9.60 -32.03 -4.92
C PRO A 234 -10.51 -32.57 -3.79
N PRO A 235 -11.18 -31.70 -3.02
CA PRO A 235 -11.93 -32.10 -1.81
C PRO A 235 -12.96 -33.21 -2.04
N GLU A 236 -13.53 -33.30 -3.24
CA GLU A 236 -14.54 -34.28 -3.62
C GLU A 236 -13.98 -35.71 -3.63
N LYS A 237 -12.67 -35.86 -3.87
CA LYS A 237 -11.93 -37.14 -3.89
C LYS A 237 -11.33 -37.52 -2.53
N MET A 238 -11.70 -36.80 -1.46
CA MET A 238 -11.14 -37.02 -0.11
C MET A 238 -12.24 -37.46 0.87
N PRO A 239 -11.88 -38.29 1.89
CA PRO A 239 -12.76 -38.58 3.02
C PRO A 239 -13.25 -37.30 3.69
N LYS A 240 -14.54 -37.27 4.07
CA LYS A 240 -15.24 -36.05 4.53
C LYS A 240 -14.52 -35.38 5.70
N GLU A 241 -13.94 -36.18 6.58
CA GLU A 241 -13.29 -35.83 7.84
C GLU A 241 -11.98 -35.05 7.64
N ILE A 242 -11.35 -35.20 6.47
CA ILE A 242 -10.08 -34.57 6.13
C ILE A 242 -10.16 -33.62 4.92
N ARG A 243 -11.35 -33.36 4.36
CA ARG A 243 -11.52 -32.46 3.20
C ARG A 243 -10.87 -31.10 3.43
N ARG A 244 -10.16 -30.61 2.41
CA ARG A 244 -9.56 -29.26 2.40
C ARG A 244 -9.29 -28.80 0.98
N LYS A 245 -9.56 -27.53 0.68
CA LYS A 245 -9.09 -26.90 -0.56
C LYS A 245 -7.57 -26.66 -0.47
N ASN A 246 -6.85 -27.04 -1.52
CA ASN A 246 -5.42 -26.78 -1.58
C ASN A 246 -5.16 -25.25 -1.55
N PHE A 247 -4.19 -24.82 -0.75
CA PHE A 247 -3.84 -23.42 -0.57
C PHE A 247 -2.32 -23.25 -0.63
N GLY A 248 -1.86 -22.62 -1.71
CA GLY A 248 -0.43 -22.38 -1.95
C GLY A 248 0.39 -23.67 -2.09
N SER A 249 1.66 -23.62 -1.68
CA SER A 249 2.61 -24.73 -1.81
C SER A 249 2.65 -25.67 -0.59
N THR A 250 1.81 -25.44 0.43
CA THR A 250 1.82 -26.20 1.70
C THR A 250 1.45 -27.67 1.50
N TYR A 251 0.52 -27.97 0.58
CA TYR A 251 0.14 -29.35 0.24
C TYR A 251 0.65 -29.75 -1.15
N VAL A 252 1.94 -29.51 -1.36
CA VAL A 252 2.68 -29.98 -2.52
C VAL A 252 3.82 -30.86 -2.01
N ARG A 253 3.91 -32.10 -2.50
CA ARG A 253 5.03 -32.98 -2.20
C ARG A 253 6.13 -32.78 -3.21
N LEU A 254 7.34 -32.56 -2.71
CA LEU A 254 8.50 -32.39 -3.57
C LEU A 254 8.85 -33.71 -4.27
N LYS A 255 9.56 -33.61 -5.39
CA LYS A 255 10.04 -34.75 -6.17
C LYS A 255 11.56 -34.82 -6.09
N ASN A 256 12.11 -35.98 -5.72
CA ASN A 256 13.54 -36.19 -5.51
C ASN A 256 14.37 -35.83 -6.74
N SER A 257 13.87 -36.18 -7.93
CA SER A 257 14.60 -36.02 -9.19
C SER A 257 14.60 -34.59 -9.74
N GLU A 258 13.78 -33.69 -9.18
CA GLU A 258 13.58 -32.33 -9.68
C GLU A 258 14.01 -31.25 -8.68
N PRO A 259 14.30 -30.01 -9.14
CA PRO A 259 14.45 -28.86 -8.25
C PRO A 259 13.15 -28.57 -7.49
N SER A 260 13.24 -28.02 -6.28
CA SER A 260 12.08 -27.64 -5.49
C SER A 260 11.32 -26.47 -6.14
N VAL A 261 10.05 -26.32 -5.79
CA VAL A 261 9.33 -25.05 -5.99
C VAL A 261 9.91 -23.96 -5.08
N THR A 262 9.59 -22.69 -5.35
CA THR A 262 9.93 -21.58 -4.46
C THR A 262 9.34 -21.81 -3.06
N LEU A 263 10.20 -21.75 -2.05
CA LEU A 263 9.81 -21.92 -0.64
C LEU A 263 9.16 -20.64 -0.12
N VAL A 264 7.88 -20.72 0.26
CA VAL A 264 7.09 -19.57 0.73
C VAL A 264 6.84 -19.71 2.24
N PRO A 265 7.23 -18.72 3.07
CA PRO A 265 7.25 -18.89 4.53
C PRO A 265 5.90 -18.66 5.26
N GLY A 266 4.78 -18.52 4.54
CA GLY A 266 3.53 -17.98 5.08
C GLY A 266 2.85 -18.75 6.22
N ASN A 267 3.01 -20.08 6.31
CA ASN A 267 2.18 -20.93 7.17
C ASN A 267 2.95 -21.80 8.18
N ASN A 268 4.19 -21.45 8.54
CA ASN A 268 5.08 -22.29 9.38
C ASN A 268 5.47 -23.65 8.72
N ALA A 269 4.77 -24.09 7.66
CA ALA A 269 5.03 -25.30 6.92
C ALA A 269 5.50 -24.98 5.49
N PHE A 270 6.69 -25.49 5.14
CA PHE A 270 7.16 -25.60 3.77
C PHE A 270 6.46 -26.77 3.03
N PRO A 271 6.69 -26.95 1.72
CA PRO A 271 6.26 -28.13 0.99
C PRO A 271 6.60 -29.45 1.69
N ILE A 272 5.90 -30.51 1.32
CA ILE A 272 6.03 -31.84 1.94
C ILE A 272 7.32 -32.49 1.47
N HIS A 273 8.04 -33.13 2.40
CA HIS A 273 9.24 -33.91 2.11
C HIS A 273 8.96 -34.97 1.02
N PRO A 274 9.90 -35.28 0.11
CA PRO A 274 9.64 -36.24 -0.97
C PRO A 274 9.14 -37.61 -0.49
N THR A 275 9.68 -38.13 0.61
CA THR A 275 9.36 -39.47 1.13
C THR A 275 8.64 -39.49 2.47
N LEU A 276 8.66 -38.40 3.24
CA LEU A 276 8.13 -38.40 4.62
C LEU A 276 6.79 -37.66 4.67
N HIS A 277 5.88 -38.08 5.55
CA HIS A 277 4.59 -37.42 5.74
C HIS A 277 4.70 -36.21 6.69
N ARG A 278 5.63 -35.30 6.39
CA ARG A 278 5.82 -34.03 7.09
C ARG A 278 6.30 -32.93 6.14
N SER A 279 6.07 -31.68 6.51
CA SER A 279 6.73 -30.53 5.88
C SER A 279 8.25 -30.58 6.07
N LEU A 280 8.96 -29.87 5.19
CA LEU A 280 10.41 -29.71 5.34
C LEU A 280 10.78 -29.04 6.67
N THR A 281 11.91 -29.44 7.25
CA THR A 281 12.56 -28.73 8.35
C THR A 281 13.23 -27.45 7.84
N PRO A 282 13.53 -26.45 8.71
CA PRO A 282 14.28 -25.27 8.30
C PRO A 282 15.62 -25.62 7.64
N ARG A 283 16.36 -26.62 8.14
CA ARG A 283 17.62 -27.09 7.55
C ARG A 283 17.45 -27.69 6.15
N GLU A 284 16.45 -28.54 5.95
CA GLU A 284 16.19 -29.11 4.61
C GLU A 284 15.88 -27.99 3.60
N ALA A 285 15.05 -27.03 4.00
CA ALA A 285 14.77 -25.84 3.22
C ALA A 285 16.03 -24.98 2.94
N ALA A 286 16.92 -24.84 3.92
CA ALA A 286 18.17 -24.07 3.79
C ALA A 286 19.11 -24.71 2.76
N ARG A 287 19.26 -26.05 2.78
CA ARG A 287 20.05 -26.77 1.77
C ARG A 287 19.47 -26.65 0.37
N LEU A 288 18.13 -26.65 0.25
CA LEU A 288 17.49 -26.40 -1.06
C LEU A 288 17.79 -25.01 -1.62
N GLN A 289 18.18 -24.07 -0.77
CA GLN A 289 18.67 -22.75 -1.18
C GLN A 289 20.19 -22.68 -1.25
N THR A 290 20.94 -23.76 -1.02
CA THR A 290 22.42 -23.82 -0.98
C THR A 290 23.09 -23.13 0.21
N PHE A 291 22.38 -22.99 1.34
CA PHE A 291 23.05 -22.59 2.59
C PHE A 291 24.03 -23.68 3.07
N PRO A 292 25.21 -23.30 3.58
CA PRO A 292 26.09 -24.22 4.28
C PRO A 292 25.43 -24.82 5.54
N ASP A 293 25.78 -26.06 5.88
CA ASP A 293 25.27 -26.72 7.09
C ASP A 293 25.74 -26.04 8.38
N SER A 294 26.92 -25.41 8.35
CA SER A 294 27.46 -24.64 9.47
C SER A 294 26.71 -23.32 9.71
N HIS A 295 25.87 -22.87 8.78
CA HIS A 295 25.12 -21.62 8.92
C HIS A 295 23.91 -21.82 9.84
N ILE A 296 23.89 -21.16 11.00
CA ILE A 296 22.88 -21.36 12.06
C ILE A 296 21.78 -20.29 11.96
N PHE A 297 20.51 -20.69 12.01
CA PHE A 297 19.38 -19.76 12.05
C PHE A 297 18.84 -19.61 13.47
N ALA A 298 18.68 -18.38 13.96
CA ALA A 298 18.15 -18.11 15.29
C ALA A 298 16.61 -18.03 15.32
N GLY A 299 16.06 -18.01 16.53
CA GLY A 299 14.63 -17.83 16.79
C GLY A 299 13.82 -19.13 16.73
N THR A 300 12.50 -19.00 16.83
CA THR A 300 11.58 -20.14 16.76
C THR A 300 11.67 -20.85 15.41
N ARG A 301 11.26 -22.12 15.34
CA ARG A 301 11.17 -22.86 14.06
C ARG A 301 10.46 -22.05 12.96
N ARG A 302 9.35 -21.38 13.30
CA ARG A 302 8.61 -20.50 12.38
C ARG A 302 9.48 -19.37 11.84
N LYS A 303 10.23 -18.70 12.72
CA LYS A 303 11.15 -17.62 12.35
C LYS A 303 12.30 -18.12 11.48
N GLN A 304 12.87 -19.28 11.79
CA GLN A 304 13.88 -19.92 10.95
C GLN A 304 13.33 -20.20 9.54
N CYS A 305 12.10 -20.72 9.41
CA CYS A 305 11.45 -20.88 8.10
C CYS A 305 11.26 -19.54 7.36
N ILE A 306 10.90 -18.47 8.07
CA ILE A 306 10.77 -17.12 7.48
C ILE A 306 12.11 -16.62 6.95
N LEU A 307 13.16 -16.72 7.76
CA LEU A 307 14.52 -16.35 7.39
C LEU A 307 14.97 -17.10 6.13
N VAL A 308 14.87 -18.43 6.13
CA VAL A 308 15.23 -19.26 4.98
C VAL A 308 14.39 -18.89 3.77
N GLY A 309 13.05 -18.88 3.87
CA GLY A 309 12.16 -18.64 2.74
C GLY A 309 12.35 -17.27 2.06
N ASN A 310 12.69 -16.24 2.83
CA ASN A 310 12.91 -14.89 2.34
C ASN A 310 14.30 -14.68 1.72
N ALA A 311 15.29 -15.51 2.07
CA ALA A 311 16.67 -15.30 1.64
C ALA A 311 16.88 -15.35 0.12
N VAL A 312 17.97 -14.73 -0.32
CA VAL A 312 18.59 -15.00 -1.63
C VAL A 312 19.44 -16.25 -1.49
N ALA A 313 19.31 -17.20 -2.41
CA ALA A 313 20.09 -18.42 -2.41
C ALA A 313 21.61 -18.10 -2.51
N PRO A 314 22.46 -18.54 -1.56
CA PRO A 314 23.89 -18.24 -1.57
C PRO A 314 24.61 -18.47 -2.89
N LEU A 315 24.34 -19.58 -3.58
CA LEU A 315 25.04 -19.87 -4.84
C LEU A 315 24.62 -18.93 -5.99
N LEU A 316 23.36 -18.48 -6.03
CA LEU A 316 22.93 -17.45 -6.98
C LEU A 316 23.63 -16.12 -6.67
N ALA A 317 23.64 -15.72 -5.40
CA ALA A 317 24.34 -14.53 -4.93
C ALA A 317 25.84 -14.56 -5.27
N ALA A 318 26.49 -15.72 -5.11
CA ALA A 318 27.90 -15.91 -5.42
C ALA A 318 28.20 -15.73 -6.91
N ASN A 319 27.33 -16.24 -7.79
CA ASN A 319 27.48 -16.04 -9.24
C ASN A 319 27.37 -14.55 -9.62
N ILE A 320 26.42 -13.83 -9.03
CA ILE A 320 26.28 -12.37 -9.23
C ILE A 320 27.54 -11.65 -8.73
N ALA A 321 28.03 -12.01 -7.54
CA ALA A 321 29.20 -11.41 -6.93
C ALA A 321 30.49 -11.65 -7.74
N VAL A 322 30.70 -12.87 -8.27
CA VAL A 322 31.85 -13.17 -9.15
C VAL A 322 31.85 -12.27 -10.38
N GLU A 323 30.68 -12.04 -10.98
CA GLU A 323 30.58 -11.18 -12.17
C GLU A 323 30.83 -9.71 -11.82
N ILE A 324 30.31 -9.22 -10.69
CA ILE A 324 30.63 -7.88 -10.18
C ILE A 324 32.12 -7.73 -9.85
N LYS A 325 32.75 -8.76 -9.29
CA LYS A 325 34.19 -8.74 -9.02
C LYS A 325 34.99 -8.57 -10.30
N LYS A 326 34.70 -9.36 -11.34
CA LYS A 326 35.34 -9.20 -12.66
C LYS A 326 35.11 -7.79 -13.19
N HIS A 327 33.87 -7.31 -13.14
CA HIS A 327 33.51 -5.96 -13.58
C HIS A 327 34.30 -4.87 -12.84
N LEU A 328 34.61 -5.07 -11.56
CA LEU A 328 35.35 -4.09 -10.76
C LEU A 328 36.87 -4.21 -10.91
N THR A 329 37.43 -5.41 -11.07
CA THR A 329 38.88 -5.64 -10.98
C THR A 329 39.57 -6.03 -12.28
N ASN A 330 38.85 -6.51 -13.30
CA ASN A 330 39.45 -6.92 -14.57
C ASN A 330 39.45 -5.73 -15.54
N GLU A 331 40.63 -5.22 -15.90
CA GLU A 331 40.77 -4.10 -16.84
C GLU A 331 40.29 -4.47 -18.25
N ASN A 332 40.46 -5.73 -18.65
CA ASN A 332 40.02 -6.27 -19.94
C ASN A 332 38.56 -6.76 -19.93
N TYR A 333 37.76 -6.34 -18.94
CA TYR A 333 36.35 -6.73 -18.85
C TYR A 333 35.56 -6.15 -20.03
N LYS A 334 35.13 -7.04 -20.95
CA LYS A 334 34.26 -6.70 -22.07
C LYS A 334 32.84 -7.18 -21.78
N ALA A 335 31.91 -6.24 -21.71
CA ALA A 335 30.48 -6.51 -21.58
C ALA A 335 29.72 -5.88 -22.74
N SER A 336 28.69 -6.57 -23.21
CA SER A 336 27.81 -6.08 -24.28
C SER A 336 26.92 -4.94 -23.80
N GLY A 337 26.53 -4.98 -22.52
CA GLY A 337 25.59 -4.06 -21.89
C GLY A 337 24.16 -4.22 -22.41
N LYS A 338 23.80 -5.40 -22.93
CA LYS A 338 22.47 -5.67 -23.51
C LYS A 338 21.32 -5.43 -22.54
N GLU A 339 21.57 -5.61 -21.26
CA GLU A 339 20.60 -5.47 -20.17
C GLU A 339 20.62 -4.09 -19.52
N LEU A 340 21.28 -3.10 -20.13
CA LEU A 340 21.22 -1.70 -19.69
C LEU A 340 19.75 -1.23 -19.76
N PHE A 341 19.21 -0.86 -18.60
CA PHE A 341 17.83 -0.46 -18.44
C PHE A 341 17.68 1.07 -18.30
N GLN A 342 18.63 1.72 -17.63
CA GLN A 342 18.66 3.17 -17.46
C GLN A 342 20.13 3.65 -17.35
N SER A 343 20.54 4.61 -18.18
CA SER A 343 21.87 5.23 -18.10
C SER A 343 21.95 6.29 -17.00
N LYS A 344 23.15 6.47 -16.43
CA LYS A 344 23.45 7.50 -15.43
C LYS A 344 23.26 8.92 -15.98
N LEU A 345 22.90 9.85 -15.10
CA LEU A 345 22.71 11.27 -15.44
C LEU A 345 23.97 12.08 -15.04
N THR A 346 24.58 12.84 -15.96
CA THR A 346 25.95 13.40 -15.85
C THR A 346 26.09 14.86 -15.37
N SER A 347 25.05 15.57 -14.94
CA SER A 347 25.22 16.88 -14.29
C SER A 347 24.19 17.17 -13.21
N MET A 348 24.67 17.59 -12.03
CA MET A 348 23.91 18.37 -11.06
C MET A 348 24.28 19.83 -11.28
N ASP A 349 23.38 20.59 -11.89
CA ASP A 349 23.39 22.06 -11.79
C ASP A 349 22.72 22.43 -10.45
N PRO A 350 23.42 23.10 -9.51
CA PRO A 350 22.90 23.41 -8.18
C PRO A 350 21.67 24.34 -8.17
N GLN A 351 21.28 24.91 -9.32
CA GLN A 351 20.05 25.71 -9.47
C GLN A 351 18.88 24.96 -10.13
N LYS A 352 19.03 23.66 -10.43
CA LYS A 352 17.89 22.77 -10.73
C LYS A 352 17.56 21.89 -9.53
N SER A 353 17.10 22.52 -8.44
CA SER A 353 16.03 21.88 -7.68
C SER A 353 14.88 21.64 -8.65
N LEU A 354 14.20 20.50 -8.55
CA LEU A 354 13.14 20.07 -9.46
C LEU A 354 12.04 21.13 -9.58
N THR A 355 12.22 22.07 -10.51
CA THR A 355 11.15 22.70 -11.25
C THR A 355 10.52 21.57 -12.05
N ILE A 356 9.32 21.16 -11.66
CA ILE A 356 8.42 20.44 -12.56
C ILE A 356 7.98 21.47 -13.60
N ASN A 357 8.84 21.77 -14.56
CA ASN A 357 8.43 22.44 -15.79
C ASN A 357 8.63 21.46 -16.94
N GLY A 358 7.49 20.94 -17.38
CA GLY A 358 7.36 20.33 -18.69
C GLY A 358 7.82 21.33 -19.75
N SER A 359 8.94 21.01 -20.38
CA SER A 359 9.05 21.01 -21.84
C SER A 359 10.46 20.62 -22.26
N GLY A 360 10.54 19.54 -23.02
CA GLY A 360 11.69 19.16 -23.83
C GLY A 360 11.15 18.50 -25.10
N ARG A 361 10.71 19.34 -26.04
CA ARG A 361 10.37 19.10 -27.45
C ARG A 361 9.82 17.70 -27.83
N LYS A 362 8.49 17.68 -27.99
CA LYS A 362 7.71 17.06 -29.08
C LYS A 362 8.45 16.04 -29.97
N ASN A 363 8.12 14.76 -29.78
CA ASN A 363 7.42 13.86 -30.74
C ASN A 363 7.62 12.41 -30.23
N SER A 364 6.63 11.59 -29.83
CA SER A 364 5.17 11.63 -29.98
C SER A 364 4.50 10.75 -28.89
N SER A 365 3.39 11.24 -28.32
CA SER A 365 2.37 10.62 -27.43
C SER A 365 2.77 9.93 -26.11
N ASN A 366 2.75 10.67 -25.00
CA ASN A 366 2.56 10.12 -23.65
C ASN A 366 1.34 10.83 -23.01
N ASN A 367 0.14 10.26 -23.19
CA ASN A 367 -1.15 10.83 -22.73
C ASN A 367 -1.47 10.37 -21.29
N GLY A 368 -1.02 11.11 -20.26
CA GLY A 368 -1.60 11.00 -18.92
C GLY A 368 -3.02 11.59 -18.89
N MET A 369 -3.94 11.02 -18.09
CA MET A 369 -5.29 11.57 -17.94
C MET A 369 -5.29 12.75 -16.97
N THR A 370 -5.99 13.83 -17.31
CA THR A 370 -6.08 15.05 -16.48
C THR A 370 -7.36 15.09 -15.64
N PHE A 371 -7.37 15.84 -14.53
CA PHE A 371 -8.59 16.06 -13.75
C PHE A 371 -8.74 17.44 -13.12
N ILE A 372 -9.97 17.79 -12.73
CA ILE A 372 -10.31 18.97 -11.93
C ILE A 372 -11.10 18.52 -10.70
N ASP A 373 -10.79 19.08 -9.52
CA ASP A 373 -11.51 18.83 -8.26
C ASP A 373 -12.28 20.09 -7.82
N LEU A 374 -13.61 20.03 -7.88
CA LEU A 374 -14.50 21.09 -7.44
C LEU A 374 -15.03 20.80 -6.03
N PHE A 375 -15.16 21.84 -5.19
CA PHE A 375 -15.48 21.66 -3.77
C PHE A 375 -14.41 20.81 -3.08
N SER A 376 -13.14 21.09 -3.40
CA SER A 376 -12.00 20.22 -3.11
C SER A 376 -11.77 19.99 -1.62
N GLY A 377 -12.23 20.89 -0.75
CA GLY A 377 -12.05 20.79 0.70
C GLY A 377 -10.59 20.50 1.08
N GLY A 378 -10.38 19.70 2.12
CA GLY A 378 -9.03 19.29 2.56
C GLY A 378 -8.21 18.45 1.55
N GLY A 379 -8.66 18.27 0.30
CA GLY A 379 -7.90 17.63 -0.78
C GLY A 379 -7.99 16.11 -0.78
N GLY A 380 -9.00 15.51 -0.13
CA GLY A 380 -9.12 14.06 -0.01
C GLY A 380 -9.20 13.34 -1.37
N ILE A 381 -10.00 13.85 -2.30
CA ILE A 381 -10.12 13.31 -3.66
C ILE A 381 -8.85 13.61 -4.46
N THR A 382 -8.36 14.86 -4.46
CA THR A 382 -7.09 15.27 -5.09
C THR A 382 -5.94 14.32 -4.76
N VAL A 383 -5.68 14.06 -3.47
CA VAL A 383 -4.61 13.17 -3.02
C VAL A 383 -4.81 11.75 -3.54
N GLY A 384 -6.04 11.23 -3.49
CA GLY A 384 -6.35 9.88 -3.95
C GLY A 384 -6.13 9.72 -5.46
N LEU A 385 -6.61 10.65 -6.27
CA LEU A 385 -6.48 10.59 -7.73
C LEU A 385 -5.05 10.82 -8.20
N ALA A 386 -4.33 11.79 -7.64
CA ALA A 386 -2.94 12.08 -7.99
C ALA A 386 -2.04 10.84 -7.81
N LYS A 387 -2.28 10.03 -6.76
CA LYS A 387 -1.55 8.75 -6.52
C LYS A 387 -1.69 7.73 -7.65
N THR A 388 -2.75 7.82 -8.45
CA THR A 388 -3.03 6.88 -9.54
C THR A 388 -2.40 7.28 -10.87
N GLY A 389 -1.81 8.49 -10.95
CA GLY A 389 -1.23 9.05 -12.17
C GLY A 389 -2.12 10.02 -12.93
N PHE A 390 -3.27 10.41 -12.36
CA PHE A 390 -4.05 11.54 -12.87
C PHE A 390 -3.32 12.86 -12.62
N GLU A 391 -3.26 13.73 -13.63
CA GLU A 391 -2.66 15.06 -13.53
C GLU A 391 -3.72 16.11 -13.12
N PRO A 392 -3.59 16.75 -11.95
CA PRO A 392 -4.53 17.79 -11.52
C PRO A 392 -4.33 19.09 -12.32
N LEU A 393 -5.38 19.58 -12.96
CA LEU A 393 -5.37 20.85 -13.68
C LEU A 393 -5.79 22.03 -12.79
N LEU A 394 -6.69 21.78 -11.84
CA LEU A 394 -7.28 22.82 -11.00
C LEU A 394 -7.98 22.18 -9.79
N CYS A 395 -7.81 22.77 -8.61
CA CYS A 395 -8.71 22.58 -7.47
C CYS A 395 -9.51 23.87 -7.21
N ALA A 396 -10.75 23.75 -6.73
CA ALA A 396 -11.57 24.92 -6.41
C ALA A 396 -12.36 24.74 -5.11
N ASP A 397 -12.32 25.75 -4.25
CA ASP A 397 -13.16 25.90 -3.06
C ASP A 397 -13.18 27.39 -2.66
N PHE A 398 -14.16 27.82 -1.88
CA PHE A 398 -14.30 29.22 -1.44
C PHE A 398 -13.81 29.44 -0.01
N ASN A 399 -13.52 28.37 0.74
CA ASN A 399 -13.05 28.50 2.11
C ASN A 399 -11.56 28.92 2.14
N LYS A 400 -11.29 29.99 2.90
CA LYS A 400 -9.96 30.59 3.03
C LYS A 400 -8.93 29.63 3.64
N GLU A 401 -9.33 28.84 4.63
CA GLU A 401 -8.44 27.89 5.32
C GLU A 401 -8.16 26.66 4.44
N VAL A 402 -9.12 26.25 3.61
CA VAL A 402 -8.93 25.26 2.55
C VAL A 402 -7.94 25.78 1.51
N ARG A 403 -8.02 27.05 1.11
CA ARG A 403 -7.04 27.66 0.20
C ARG A 403 -5.64 27.61 0.77
N GLU A 404 -5.46 27.97 2.04
CA GLU A 404 -4.15 27.95 2.67
C GLU A 404 -3.62 26.52 2.82
N THR A 405 -4.50 25.59 3.19
CA THR A 405 -4.19 24.15 3.19
C THR A 405 -3.75 23.69 1.81
N HIS A 406 -4.47 24.04 0.76
CA HIS A 406 -4.10 23.70 -0.60
C HIS A 406 -2.74 24.30 -0.99
N LYS A 407 -2.50 25.58 -0.70
CA LYS A 407 -1.24 26.26 -1.00
C LYS A 407 -0.04 25.59 -0.33
N ASN A 408 -0.20 25.15 0.92
CA ASN A 408 0.87 24.50 1.68
C ASN A 408 1.22 23.10 1.14
N ASN A 409 0.23 22.37 0.63
CA ASN A 409 0.41 20.98 0.23
C ASN A 409 0.57 20.77 -1.29
N PHE A 410 0.01 21.69 -2.08
CA PHE A 410 -0.11 21.58 -3.54
C PHE A 410 0.22 22.92 -4.23
N PRO A 411 1.41 23.51 -3.99
CA PRO A 411 1.76 24.83 -4.54
C PRO A 411 1.76 24.86 -6.07
N ASP A 412 2.01 23.72 -6.72
CA ASP A 412 2.08 23.59 -8.17
C ASP A 412 0.72 23.38 -8.85
N ILE A 413 -0.33 23.09 -8.07
CA ILE A 413 -1.68 22.90 -8.60
C ILE A 413 -2.38 24.27 -8.59
N PRO A 414 -2.92 24.75 -9.72
CA PRO A 414 -3.74 25.95 -9.71
C PRO A 414 -4.92 25.81 -8.75
N TYR A 415 -5.17 26.85 -7.95
CA TYR A 415 -6.29 26.89 -7.02
C TYR A 415 -7.21 28.06 -7.33
N LEU A 416 -8.49 27.78 -7.53
CA LEU A 416 -9.52 28.78 -7.76
C LEU A 416 -10.26 29.05 -6.46
N ASP A 417 -9.97 30.20 -5.86
CA ASP A 417 -10.63 30.70 -4.67
C ASP A 417 -11.88 31.50 -5.04
N GLY A 418 -13.05 30.94 -4.80
CA GLY A 418 -14.30 31.66 -4.99
C GLY A 418 -15.55 30.80 -4.99
N ASP A 419 -16.71 31.45 -4.87
CA ASP A 419 -18.00 30.78 -4.97
C ASP A 419 -18.21 30.24 -6.40
N LEU A 420 -18.27 28.91 -6.52
CA LEU A 420 -18.51 28.21 -7.79
C LEU A 420 -19.86 28.54 -8.42
N SER A 421 -20.81 29.11 -7.68
CA SER A 421 -22.08 29.59 -8.23
C SER A 421 -21.96 30.90 -9.04
N SER A 422 -20.83 31.60 -8.89
CA SER A 422 -20.58 32.92 -9.50
C SER A 422 -20.10 32.84 -10.96
N LYS A 423 -20.65 33.74 -11.79
CA LYS A 423 -20.18 33.95 -13.18
C LYS A 423 -18.70 34.38 -13.23
N LYS A 424 -18.20 35.11 -12.23
CA LYS A 424 -16.80 35.56 -12.15
C LYS A 424 -15.88 34.35 -12.01
N THR A 425 -16.14 33.49 -11.03
CA THR A 425 -15.40 32.25 -10.77
C THR A 425 -15.38 31.34 -11.99
N ARG A 426 -16.51 31.23 -12.69
CA ARG A 426 -16.60 30.48 -13.96
C ARG A 426 -15.67 31.03 -15.06
N LYS A 427 -15.64 32.35 -15.27
CA LYS A 427 -14.74 32.98 -16.26
C LYS A 427 -13.27 32.77 -15.89
N GLU A 428 -12.94 32.91 -14.61
CA GLU A 428 -11.58 32.71 -14.11
C GLU A 428 -11.10 31.27 -14.26
N MET A 429 -11.97 30.29 -13.98
CA MET A 429 -11.69 28.88 -14.25
C MET A 429 -11.31 28.63 -15.71
N LEU A 430 -12.09 29.14 -16.66
CA LEU A 430 -11.81 28.98 -18.08
C LEU A 430 -10.46 29.62 -18.47
N LYS A 431 -10.13 30.77 -17.88
CA LYS A 431 -8.84 31.43 -18.07
C LYS A 431 -7.67 30.59 -17.53
N ILE A 432 -7.83 29.95 -16.38
CA ILE A 432 -6.79 29.07 -15.80
C ILE A 432 -6.60 27.81 -16.67
N LEU A 433 -7.70 27.20 -17.10
CA LEU A 433 -7.64 25.97 -17.90
C LEU A 433 -7.08 26.18 -19.30
N ARG A 434 -7.21 27.39 -19.88
CA ARG A 434 -6.68 27.73 -21.23
C ARG A 434 -7.04 26.70 -22.31
N GLY A 435 -8.23 26.12 -22.24
CA GLY A 435 -8.69 25.09 -23.17
C GLY A 435 -8.01 23.73 -23.03
N LYS A 436 -7.23 23.49 -21.96
CA LYS A 436 -6.69 22.15 -21.66
C LYS A 436 -7.83 21.13 -21.59
N LYS A 437 -7.62 19.98 -22.22
CA LYS A 437 -8.56 18.85 -22.18
C LYS A 437 -8.70 18.37 -20.74
N VAL A 438 -9.95 18.21 -20.30
CA VAL A 438 -10.30 17.66 -18.98
C VAL A 438 -10.76 16.21 -19.17
N ASN A 439 -9.98 15.23 -18.73
CA ASN A 439 -10.42 13.84 -18.81
C ASN A 439 -11.41 13.50 -17.70
N LEU A 440 -11.21 13.98 -16.48
CA LEU A 440 -12.05 13.68 -15.32
C LEU A 440 -12.43 14.95 -14.56
N LEU A 441 -13.70 15.10 -14.21
CA LEU A 441 -14.15 16.14 -13.27
C LEU A 441 -14.72 15.48 -12.03
N VAL A 442 -14.20 15.84 -10.86
CA VAL A 442 -14.64 15.31 -9.57
C VAL A 442 -15.10 16.41 -8.63
N GLY A 443 -15.92 16.06 -7.65
CA GLY A 443 -16.27 16.97 -6.57
C GLY A 443 -17.38 16.48 -5.65
N GLY A 444 -17.39 17.04 -4.44
CA GLY A 444 -18.40 16.76 -3.41
C GLY A 444 -19.25 18.00 -3.11
N PRO A 445 -20.19 18.38 -3.99
CA PRO A 445 -21.00 19.59 -3.78
C PRO A 445 -21.78 19.49 -2.46
N PRO A 446 -21.69 20.51 -1.59
CA PRO A 446 -22.34 20.45 -0.30
C PRO A 446 -23.86 20.42 -0.45
N CYS A 447 -24.49 19.60 0.39
CA CYS A 447 -25.93 19.35 0.38
C CYS A 447 -26.50 19.82 1.73
N GLN A 448 -26.50 21.14 1.97
CA GLN A 448 -26.80 21.72 3.29
C GLN A 448 -28.28 21.59 3.72
N GLY A 449 -29.21 21.31 2.80
CA GLY A 449 -30.62 21.04 3.13
C GLY A 449 -30.89 19.70 3.83
N PHE A 450 -29.87 18.84 4.03
CA PHE A 450 -30.08 17.39 4.13
C PHE A 450 -29.41 16.70 5.32
N SER A 451 -28.87 17.46 6.29
CA SER A 451 -28.46 16.83 7.55
C SER A 451 -29.71 16.30 8.30
N ILE A 452 -29.60 15.16 8.97
CA ILE A 452 -30.67 14.60 9.83
C ILE A 452 -31.14 15.63 10.88
N PHE A 453 -30.30 16.61 11.23
CA PHE A 453 -30.65 17.73 12.11
C PHE A 453 -31.65 18.73 11.48
N GLY A 454 -31.72 18.83 10.15
CA GLY A 454 -32.67 19.69 9.44
C GLY A 454 -34.07 19.08 9.24
N LYS A 455 -34.24 17.77 9.49
CA LYS A 455 -35.50 17.02 9.23
C LYS A 455 -36.70 17.42 10.10
N ARG A 456 -36.56 18.36 11.04
CA ARG A 456 -37.68 18.82 11.89
C ARG A 456 -38.58 19.88 11.24
N ARG A 457 -38.32 20.32 10.01
CA ARG A 457 -39.20 21.27 9.34
C ARG A 457 -39.49 20.84 7.90
N PHE A 458 -40.78 20.83 7.58
CA PHE A 458 -41.40 20.84 6.25
C PHE A 458 -42.04 19.52 5.77
N ILE A 459 -43.35 19.48 6.05
CA ILE A 459 -44.45 18.68 5.51
C ILE A 459 -44.85 19.27 4.13
N ASN A 460 -45.40 18.41 3.26
CA ASN A 460 -46.08 18.67 1.98
C ASN A 460 -45.23 18.99 0.73
N THR A 461 -45.06 17.97 -0.13
CA THR A 461 -44.42 18.04 -1.46
C THR A 461 -45.39 17.64 -2.59
N LYS A 462 -46.45 18.42 -2.81
CA LYS A 462 -47.13 18.46 -4.13
C LYS A 462 -46.73 19.78 -4.79
N GLY A 463 -45.95 19.70 -5.88
CA GLY A 463 -45.44 20.88 -6.63
C GLY A 463 -43.99 21.30 -6.36
N TYR A 464 -43.19 20.51 -5.64
CA TYR A 464 -41.79 20.83 -5.33
C TYR A 464 -40.89 20.74 -6.57
N ASN A 465 -40.26 21.85 -6.97
CA ASN A 465 -39.22 21.87 -8.00
C ASN A 465 -37.84 21.87 -7.32
N PRO A 466 -37.05 20.79 -7.43
CA PRO A 466 -35.75 20.72 -6.77
C PRO A 466 -34.71 21.73 -7.28
N ARG A 467 -34.90 22.30 -8.48
CA ARG A 467 -34.02 23.34 -9.04
C ARG A 467 -34.27 24.72 -8.43
N SER A 468 -35.47 24.98 -7.90
CA SER A 468 -35.78 26.26 -7.25
C SER A 468 -35.41 26.25 -5.76
N ASP A 469 -35.00 25.11 -5.20
CA ASP A 469 -34.56 25.03 -3.82
C ASP A 469 -33.12 25.57 -3.70
N PRO A 470 -32.90 26.73 -3.04
CA PRO A 470 -31.58 27.32 -2.89
C PRO A 470 -30.59 26.38 -2.19
N ARG A 471 -31.07 25.39 -1.43
CA ARG A 471 -30.27 24.39 -0.69
C ARG A 471 -29.68 23.28 -1.59
N ASN A 472 -30.16 23.14 -2.82
CA ASN A 472 -29.73 22.13 -3.82
C ASN A 472 -28.91 22.70 -4.98
N LYS A 473 -28.81 24.03 -5.05
CA LYS A 473 -28.24 24.77 -6.18
C LYS A 473 -26.80 24.36 -6.52
N LEU A 474 -26.00 24.00 -5.51
CA LEU A 474 -24.59 23.65 -5.70
C LEU A 474 -24.39 22.28 -6.37
N VAL A 475 -25.32 21.34 -6.21
CA VAL A 475 -25.31 20.06 -6.94
C VAL A 475 -25.51 20.33 -8.44
N PHE A 476 -26.49 21.16 -8.81
CA PHE A 476 -26.69 21.53 -10.21
C PHE A 476 -25.54 22.41 -10.73
N THR A 477 -24.97 23.27 -9.90
CA THR A 477 -23.79 24.08 -10.25
C THR A 477 -22.60 23.19 -10.63
N PHE A 478 -22.35 22.10 -9.89
CA PHE A 478 -21.35 21.10 -10.26
C PHE A 478 -21.60 20.55 -11.67
N TRP A 479 -22.85 20.16 -11.98
CA TRP A 479 -23.23 19.64 -13.29
C TRP A 479 -23.27 20.71 -14.39
N ASP A 480 -23.40 21.98 -14.05
CA ASP A 480 -23.24 23.09 -15.00
C ASP A 480 -21.77 23.21 -15.43
N TYR A 481 -20.81 23.01 -14.53
CA TYR A 481 -19.39 22.90 -14.91
C TYR A 481 -19.12 21.67 -15.76
N VAL A 482 -19.75 20.53 -15.46
CA VAL A 482 -19.68 19.34 -16.33
C VAL A 482 -20.25 19.64 -17.72
N ASN A 483 -21.37 20.37 -17.80
CA ASN A 483 -21.96 20.75 -19.08
C ASN A 483 -21.09 21.75 -19.84
N LEU A 484 -20.43 22.67 -19.14
CA LEU A 484 -19.53 23.67 -19.72
C LEU A 484 -18.22 23.06 -20.23
N LEU A 485 -17.53 22.31 -19.37
CA LEU A 485 -16.19 21.79 -19.65
C LEU A 485 -16.23 20.51 -20.46
N LYS A 486 -17.37 19.81 -20.44
CA LYS A 486 -17.57 18.50 -21.07
C LYS A 486 -16.35 17.61 -20.81
N PRO A 487 -16.11 17.11 -19.58
CA PRO A 487 -15.05 16.13 -19.31
C PRO A 487 -15.37 14.74 -19.89
N GLU A 488 -14.39 13.86 -20.07
CA GLU A 488 -14.69 12.48 -20.53
C GLU A 488 -15.43 11.64 -19.47
N TRP A 489 -15.05 11.83 -18.22
CA TRP A 489 -15.55 11.16 -17.03
C TRP A 489 -15.92 12.16 -15.95
N VAL A 490 -16.87 11.78 -15.10
CA VAL A 490 -17.34 12.56 -13.95
C VAL A 490 -17.47 11.64 -12.75
N ILE A 491 -17.00 12.09 -11.58
CA ILE A 491 -17.33 11.49 -10.28
C ILE A 491 -17.94 12.56 -9.39
N MET A 492 -19.22 12.42 -9.04
CA MET A 492 -19.84 13.26 -8.02
C MET A 492 -19.97 12.47 -6.72
N GLU A 493 -19.46 13.04 -5.64
CA GLU A 493 -19.56 12.48 -4.29
C GLU A 493 -20.65 13.16 -3.46
N ASN A 494 -21.31 12.38 -2.60
CA ASN A 494 -22.21 12.94 -1.58
C ASN A 494 -22.41 12.00 -0.38
N VAL A 495 -23.16 12.48 0.63
CA VAL A 495 -23.54 11.69 1.80
C VAL A 495 -24.39 10.47 1.40
N GLY A 496 -24.26 9.34 2.12
CA GLY A 496 -24.97 8.10 1.77
C GLY A 496 -26.50 8.21 1.75
N GLY A 497 -27.11 9.18 2.45
CA GLY A 497 -28.55 9.43 2.43
C GLY A 497 -29.06 10.12 1.15
N PHE A 498 -28.17 10.58 0.27
CA PHE A 498 -28.50 11.35 -0.93
C PHE A 498 -29.47 10.65 -1.87
N ALA A 499 -29.33 9.33 -2.07
CA ALA A 499 -30.19 8.55 -2.96
C ALA A 499 -31.67 8.51 -2.51
N SER A 500 -31.93 8.71 -1.22
CA SER A 500 -33.29 8.67 -0.63
C SER A 500 -33.96 10.05 -0.54
N LEU A 501 -33.32 11.11 -1.03
CA LEU A 501 -33.82 12.47 -0.92
C LEU A 501 -35.10 12.67 -1.75
N ASP A 502 -36.08 13.33 -1.13
CA ASP A 502 -37.41 13.54 -1.71
C ASP A 502 -38.02 12.23 -2.26
N LYS A 503 -37.93 11.15 -1.48
CA LYS A 503 -38.36 9.79 -1.89
C LYS A 503 -37.70 9.32 -3.21
N GLY A 504 -36.48 9.78 -3.49
CA GLY A 504 -35.72 9.48 -4.70
C GLY A 504 -36.00 10.41 -5.89
N ASN A 505 -36.96 11.34 -5.80
CA ASN A 505 -37.27 12.29 -6.87
C ASN A 505 -36.07 13.16 -7.25
N PHE A 506 -35.31 13.61 -6.26
CA PHE A 506 -34.14 14.46 -6.50
C PHE A 506 -33.11 13.77 -7.40
N LEU A 507 -32.78 12.51 -7.07
CA LEU A 507 -31.86 11.72 -7.86
C LEU A 507 -32.41 11.47 -9.26
N ARG A 508 -33.71 11.16 -9.40
CA ARG A 508 -34.35 10.98 -10.72
C ARG A 508 -34.24 12.22 -11.59
N GLU A 509 -34.54 13.40 -11.06
CA GLU A 509 -34.43 14.67 -11.80
C GLU A 509 -32.98 15.01 -12.15
N LEU A 510 -32.04 14.73 -11.23
CA LEU A 510 -30.63 14.87 -11.51
C LEU A 510 -30.19 13.97 -12.67
N LEU A 511 -30.54 12.69 -12.65
CA LEU A 511 -30.17 11.74 -13.70
C LEU A 511 -30.78 12.09 -15.05
N LYS A 512 -32.03 12.61 -15.08
CA LYS A 512 -32.62 13.19 -16.30
C LYS A 512 -31.78 14.35 -16.84
N TYR A 513 -31.30 15.22 -15.97
CA TYR A 513 -30.41 16.32 -16.38
C TYR A 513 -29.06 15.81 -16.90
N VAL A 514 -28.41 14.88 -16.19
CA VAL A 514 -27.14 14.23 -16.57
C VAL A 514 -27.25 13.62 -17.97
N ALA A 515 -28.34 12.88 -18.24
CA ALA A 515 -28.61 12.33 -19.56
C ALA A 515 -28.84 13.43 -20.61
N LYS A 516 -29.60 14.48 -20.28
CA LYS A 516 -29.90 15.62 -21.18
C LYS A 516 -28.62 16.35 -21.63
N ILE A 517 -27.62 16.50 -20.76
CA ILE A 517 -26.37 17.19 -21.10
C ILE A 517 -25.33 16.29 -21.80
N GLY A 518 -25.69 15.05 -22.12
CA GLY A 518 -24.90 14.14 -22.97
C GLY A 518 -24.21 12.98 -22.25
N TYR A 519 -24.42 12.77 -20.95
CA TYR A 519 -23.87 11.65 -20.20
C TYR A 519 -24.92 10.56 -20.04
N LYS A 520 -25.08 9.74 -21.07
CA LYS A 520 -26.08 8.64 -21.06
C LYS A 520 -25.57 7.38 -20.34
N ASN A 521 -24.26 7.24 -20.17
CA ASN A 521 -23.64 6.12 -19.47
C ASN A 521 -23.24 6.55 -18.07
N TYR A 522 -24.07 6.19 -17.08
CA TYR A 522 -23.87 6.50 -15.67
C TYR A 522 -24.29 5.33 -14.78
N ASP A 523 -23.71 5.27 -13.58
CA ASP A 523 -24.11 4.36 -12.51
C ASP A 523 -23.95 5.08 -11.16
N CYS A 524 -24.78 4.73 -10.19
CA CYS A 524 -24.71 5.29 -8.84
C CYS A 524 -24.68 4.20 -7.77
N ARG A 525 -23.79 4.33 -6.79
CA ARG A 525 -23.66 3.38 -5.67
C ARG A 525 -23.42 4.07 -4.35
N ILE A 526 -23.82 3.39 -3.28
CA ILE A 526 -23.42 3.74 -1.92
C ILE A 526 -22.28 2.81 -1.52
N LEU A 527 -21.09 3.37 -1.33
CA LEU A 527 -19.91 2.63 -0.90
C LEU A 527 -19.63 2.89 0.57
N ASN A 528 -19.26 1.85 1.32
CA ASN A 528 -18.70 2.01 2.66
C ASN A 528 -17.18 2.02 2.57
N ALA A 529 -16.54 3.11 3.00
CA ALA A 529 -15.10 3.29 2.92
C ALA A 529 -14.29 2.14 3.60
N ALA A 530 -14.86 1.54 4.65
CA ALA A 530 -14.27 0.39 5.34
C ALA A 530 -14.02 -0.81 4.41
N ASP A 531 -14.90 -1.03 3.43
CA ASP A 531 -14.78 -2.12 2.45
C ASP A 531 -13.53 -1.98 1.57
N TYR A 532 -12.96 -0.78 1.52
CA TYR A 532 -11.83 -0.40 0.68
C TYR A 532 -10.55 -0.13 1.47
N GLY A 533 -10.52 -0.43 2.78
CA GLY A 533 -9.32 -0.31 3.62
C GLY A 533 -9.15 1.04 4.29
N VAL A 534 -10.16 1.90 4.25
CA VAL A 534 -10.22 3.07 5.13
C VAL A 534 -10.62 2.56 6.52
N PRO A 535 -9.91 2.88 7.60
CA PRO A 535 -10.23 2.43 8.97
C PRO A 535 -11.44 3.19 9.56
N GLN A 536 -12.51 3.30 8.78
CA GLN A 536 -13.70 4.07 9.08
C GLN A 536 -14.94 3.51 8.36
N LYS A 537 -16.00 3.22 9.12
CA LYS A 537 -17.34 2.92 8.59
C LYS A 537 -18.00 4.22 8.10
N ARG A 538 -17.74 4.62 6.86
CA ARG A 538 -18.26 5.85 6.24
C ARG A 538 -18.94 5.53 4.91
N LYS A 539 -20.27 5.63 4.87
CA LYS A 539 -21.09 5.44 3.67
C LYS A 539 -21.14 6.73 2.84
N ARG A 540 -20.84 6.62 1.54
CA ARG A 540 -20.88 7.70 0.56
C ARG A 540 -21.61 7.30 -0.70
N PHE A 541 -22.51 8.19 -1.14
CA PHE A 541 -23.12 8.12 -2.45
C PHE A 541 -22.11 8.60 -3.49
N LEU A 542 -21.97 7.84 -4.57
CA LEU A 542 -21.13 8.16 -5.71
C LEU A 542 -21.96 8.03 -6.97
N LEU A 543 -21.90 9.04 -7.83
CA LEU A 543 -22.41 9.01 -9.19
C LEU A 543 -21.22 9.11 -10.14
N ILE A 544 -20.99 8.04 -10.91
CA ILE A 544 -19.97 8.02 -11.96
C ILE A 544 -20.68 8.10 -13.30
N ALA A 545 -20.22 8.99 -14.17
CA ALA A 545 -20.74 9.10 -15.53
C ALA A 545 -19.61 9.28 -16.54
N ASN A 546 -19.80 8.79 -17.76
CA ASN A 546 -18.88 9.07 -18.87
C ASN A 546 -19.64 9.22 -20.20
N ARG A 547 -18.95 9.81 -21.17
CA ARG A 547 -19.43 9.92 -22.57
C ARG A 547 -18.54 9.18 -23.57
N THR A 548 -17.59 8.42 -23.06
CA THR A 548 -16.63 7.65 -23.86
C THR A 548 -17.17 6.27 -24.25
N GLY A 549 -18.29 5.86 -23.65
CA GLY A 549 -18.91 4.54 -23.89
C GLY A 549 -18.24 3.40 -23.14
N HIS A 550 -17.16 3.66 -22.40
CA HIS A 550 -16.51 2.66 -21.55
C HIS A 550 -17.45 2.22 -20.44
N ILE A 551 -17.39 0.96 -20.05
CA ILE A 551 -18.09 0.49 -18.84
C ILE A 551 -17.66 1.28 -17.61
N ILE A 552 -18.50 1.35 -16.59
CA ILE A 552 -18.16 1.99 -15.32
C ILE A 552 -17.56 0.94 -14.37
N PRO A 553 -16.25 1.01 -14.09
CA PRO A 553 -15.56 0.00 -13.30
C PRO A 553 -15.64 0.36 -11.82
N TRP A 554 -16.51 -0.30 -11.08
CA TRP A 554 -16.54 -0.11 -9.63
C TRP A 554 -15.42 -0.91 -8.94
N PRO A 555 -14.69 -0.31 -7.99
CA PRO A 555 -13.71 -1.04 -7.22
C PRO A 555 -14.41 -2.12 -6.40
N LYS A 556 -13.78 -3.30 -6.31
CA LYS A 556 -14.27 -4.40 -5.48
C LYS A 556 -13.91 -4.18 -4.00
N PRO A 557 -14.84 -4.46 -3.06
CA PRO A 557 -14.52 -4.62 -1.65
C PRO A 557 -13.39 -5.63 -1.43
N LYS A 558 -12.45 -5.25 -0.57
CA LYS A 558 -11.28 -6.08 -0.20
C LYS A 558 -11.25 -6.38 1.29
N TYR A 559 -11.97 -5.58 2.08
CA TYR A 559 -12.02 -5.66 3.52
C TYR A 559 -13.47 -5.93 3.94
N PHE A 560 -13.66 -6.72 5.00
CA PHE A 560 -14.98 -7.23 5.39
C PHE A 560 -15.18 -7.11 6.90
N ALA A 561 -16.42 -6.83 7.31
CA ALA A 561 -16.79 -6.75 8.72
C ALA A 561 -16.67 -8.12 9.40
N ASN A 562 -17.16 -9.16 8.73
CA ASN A 562 -17.11 -10.56 9.14
C ASN A 562 -16.32 -11.33 8.08
N PRO A 563 -14.99 -11.21 8.05
CA PRO A 563 -14.17 -11.86 7.02
C PRO A 563 -14.21 -13.38 7.21
N LYS A 564 -14.27 -14.12 6.11
CA LYS A 564 -13.89 -15.53 6.09
C LYS A 564 -12.37 -15.64 6.30
N ASP A 565 -11.86 -16.83 6.63
CA ASP A 565 -10.45 -17.08 6.94
C ASP A 565 -9.42 -16.54 5.92
N TRP A 566 -9.83 -16.31 4.67
CA TRP A 566 -8.99 -15.80 3.57
C TRP A 566 -9.27 -14.35 3.17
N GLN A 567 -10.21 -13.69 3.84
CA GLN A 567 -10.61 -12.30 3.57
C GLN A 567 -9.94 -11.36 4.58
N LEU A 568 -9.67 -10.12 4.17
CA LEU A 568 -9.13 -9.13 5.08
C LEU A 568 -10.25 -8.63 6.00
N SER A 569 -10.01 -8.60 7.30
CA SER A 569 -10.85 -7.87 8.26
C SER A 569 -10.77 -6.38 7.97
N TYR A 570 -11.81 -5.61 8.32
CA TYR A 570 -11.70 -4.15 8.35
C TYR A 570 -10.48 -3.69 9.13
N ARG A 571 -9.79 -2.68 8.59
CA ARG A 571 -8.72 -1.99 9.30
C ARG A 571 -9.26 -1.28 10.53
N THR A 572 -8.49 -1.28 11.60
CA THR A 572 -8.95 -0.81 12.91
C THR A 572 -8.38 0.57 13.23
N VAL A 573 -9.01 1.27 14.18
CA VAL A 573 -8.47 2.55 14.69
C VAL A 573 -7.09 2.33 15.33
N GLY A 574 -6.94 1.27 16.12
CA GLY A 574 -5.69 0.94 16.80
C GLY A 574 -4.53 0.74 15.81
N GLU A 575 -4.77 0.06 14.69
CA GLU A 575 -3.75 -0.12 13.64
C GLU A 575 -3.16 1.18 13.09
N VAL A 576 -3.91 2.29 13.12
CA VAL A 576 -3.52 3.53 12.42
C VAL A 576 -3.15 4.70 13.33
N ILE A 577 -3.51 4.66 14.61
CA ILE A 577 -3.21 5.76 15.55
C ILE A 577 -2.35 5.35 16.75
N THR A 578 -1.96 4.08 16.90
CA THR A 578 -1.22 3.65 18.11
C THR A 578 0.10 4.40 18.31
N ASP A 579 0.86 4.62 17.25
CA ASP A 579 2.13 5.37 17.26
C ASP A 579 1.95 6.88 17.52
N LEU A 580 0.75 7.42 17.29
CA LEU A 580 0.34 8.80 17.61
C LEU A 580 -0.08 8.99 19.07
N SER A 581 -0.19 7.93 19.85
CA SER A 581 -0.72 8.05 21.22
C SER A 581 0.33 8.46 22.27
N THR A 582 1.59 8.65 21.86
CA THR A 582 2.69 9.00 22.77
C THR A 582 2.84 10.51 22.96
N LYS A 583 3.39 10.98 24.08
CA LYS A 583 3.62 12.43 24.27
C LYS A 583 4.66 12.99 23.28
N SER A 584 5.61 12.17 22.83
CA SER A 584 6.65 12.58 21.88
C SER A 584 6.11 12.78 20.47
N SER A 585 5.08 12.02 20.05
CA SER A 585 4.51 12.15 18.69
C SER A 585 3.98 13.55 18.41
N HIS A 586 3.45 14.26 19.41
CA HIS A 586 2.94 15.62 19.25
C HIS A 586 3.98 16.60 18.65
N LYS A 587 5.27 16.37 18.90
CA LYS A 587 6.37 17.20 18.35
C LYS A 587 6.78 16.80 16.93
N HIS A 588 6.44 15.59 16.50
CA HIS A 588 6.90 15.02 15.23
C HIS A 588 5.86 15.14 14.11
N PHE A 589 4.57 15.26 14.44
CA PHE A 589 3.50 15.31 13.46
C PHE A 589 2.75 16.64 13.53
N LYS A 590 2.54 17.26 12.37
CA LYS A 590 1.71 18.47 12.23
C LYS A 590 0.25 18.15 12.52
N ASN A 591 -0.49 19.14 13.04
CA ASN A 591 -1.91 19.06 13.41
C ASN A 591 -2.20 17.97 14.47
N HIS A 592 -1.21 17.67 15.32
CA HIS A 592 -1.29 16.62 16.33
C HIS A 592 -1.36 17.18 17.76
N ASP A 593 -2.00 18.32 17.91
CA ASP A 593 -2.21 18.97 19.20
C ASP A 593 -3.57 18.55 19.78
N PRO A 594 -3.61 17.91 20.96
CA PRO A 594 -4.85 17.62 21.66
C PRO A 594 -5.60 18.88 22.06
N MET A 595 -6.93 18.83 22.01
CA MET A 595 -7.76 19.89 22.55
C MET A 595 -7.64 19.94 24.08
N THR A 596 -7.50 21.14 24.63
CA THR A 596 -7.46 21.36 26.08
C THR A 596 -8.88 21.28 26.64
N HIS A 597 -9.07 20.42 27.65
CA HIS A 597 -10.36 20.25 28.35
C HIS A 597 -10.18 20.48 29.85
N SER A 598 -11.26 20.91 30.52
CA SER A 598 -11.25 21.03 31.99
C SER A 598 -11.08 19.67 32.66
N SER A 599 -10.54 19.66 33.88
CA SER A 599 -10.37 18.44 34.68
C SER A 599 -11.66 17.62 34.79
N MET A 600 -12.80 18.29 34.98
CA MET A 600 -14.13 17.66 35.02
C MET A 600 -14.49 16.93 33.71
N ILE A 601 -14.13 17.48 32.55
CA ILE A 601 -14.41 16.85 31.25
C ILE A 601 -13.46 15.67 31.01
N VAL A 602 -12.18 15.82 31.37
CA VAL A 602 -11.20 14.72 31.31
C VAL A 602 -11.63 13.58 32.24
N GLU A 603 -12.12 13.90 33.44
CA GLU A 603 -12.68 12.94 34.38
C GLU A 603 -13.92 12.24 33.78
N ARG A 604 -14.83 12.97 33.11
CA ARG A 604 -15.95 12.32 32.40
C ARG A 604 -15.48 11.32 31.35
N TYR A 605 -14.42 11.64 30.60
CA TYR A 605 -13.91 10.74 29.58
C TYR A 605 -13.42 9.42 30.16
N SER A 606 -12.87 9.40 31.38
CA SER A 606 -12.38 8.14 32.00
C SER A 606 -13.49 7.13 32.28
N TYR A 607 -14.75 7.57 32.43
CA TYR A 607 -15.92 6.69 32.62
C TYR A 607 -16.54 6.18 31.31
N VAL A 608 -16.07 6.65 30.15
CA VAL A 608 -16.60 6.17 28.86
C VAL A 608 -15.84 4.90 28.47
N GLU A 609 -16.53 3.77 28.39
CA GLU A 609 -15.96 2.49 27.95
C GLU A 609 -15.61 2.50 26.45
N GLU A 610 -14.58 1.73 26.03
CA GLU A 610 -14.19 1.63 24.61
C GLU A 610 -15.37 1.22 23.71
N GLY A 611 -15.52 1.90 22.58
CA GLY A 611 -16.59 1.67 21.61
C GLY A 611 -17.98 2.19 22.03
N ARG A 612 -18.17 2.61 23.28
CA ARG A 612 -19.46 3.05 23.82
C ARG A 612 -19.60 4.58 23.79
N LYS A 613 -20.86 5.03 23.90
CA LYS A 613 -21.19 6.44 24.18
C LYS A 613 -21.17 6.66 25.68
N MET A 614 -20.90 7.89 26.11
CA MET A 614 -20.98 8.27 27.51
C MET A 614 -22.36 7.96 28.12
N ASP A 615 -22.40 7.17 29.18
CA ASP A 615 -23.61 6.91 29.93
C ASP A 615 -23.67 7.85 31.14
N VAL A 616 -24.58 8.83 31.09
CA VAL A 616 -24.71 9.85 32.14
C VAL A 616 -25.16 9.21 33.47
N ALA A 617 -25.89 8.10 33.45
CA ALA A 617 -26.33 7.42 34.66
C ALA A 617 -25.17 6.77 35.41
N LYS A 618 -24.12 6.32 34.70
CA LYS A 618 -22.92 5.72 35.30
C LYS A 618 -21.93 6.74 35.88
N LEU A 619 -22.09 8.03 35.57
CA LEU A 619 -21.19 9.06 36.09
C LEU A 619 -21.44 9.29 37.60
N PRO A 620 -20.39 9.59 38.39
CA PRO A 620 -20.55 10.16 39.73
C PRO A 620 -21.43 11.41 39.71
N GLU A 621 -22.17 11.66 40.79
CA GLU A 621 -23.16 12.75 40.86
C GLU A 621 -22.60 14.12 40.47
N LYS A 622 -21.42 14.47 41.01
CA LYS A 622 -20.70 15.71 40.68
C LYS A 622 -20.44 15.91 39.18
N LEU A 623 -20.34 14.83 38.40
CA LEU A 623 -20.08 14.87 36.96
C LEU A 623 -21.35 14.87 36.11
N ARG A 624 -22.54 14.67 36.70
CA ARG A 624 -23.82 14.65 35.97
C ARG A 624 -24.37 16.04 35.63
N TYR A 625 -23.79 17.10 36.18
CA TYR A 625 -24.28 18.47 36.03
C TYR A 625 -23.28 19.36 35.27
N ALA A 626 -23.78 20.27 34.45
CA ALA A 626 -22.95 21.22 33.73
C ALA A 626 -22.39 22.28 34.70
N LYS A 627 -21.07 22.53 34.64
CA LYS A 627 -20.38 23.44 35.56
C LYS A 627 -21.01 24.84 35.63
N PHE A 628 -21.43 25.39 34.49
CA PHE A 628 -21.88 26.78 34.39
C PHE A 628 -23.39 26.96 34.53
N THR A 629 -24.19 25.94 34.19
CA THR A 629 -25.65 26.07 34.18
C THR A 629 -26.33 25.27 35.29
N GLY A 630 -25.62 24.40 35.99
CA GLY A 630 -26.17 23.49 37.01
C GLY A 630 -27.13 22.43 36.45
N GLN A 631 -27.46 22.48 35.16
CA GLN A 631 -28.41 21.57 34.54
C GLN A 631 -27.79 20.19 34.33
N LYS A 632 -28.61 19.15 34.44
CA LYS A 632 -28.21 17.77 34.13
C LYS A 632 -27.77 17.68 32.68
N ILE A 633 -26.55 17.17 32.45
CA ILE A 633 -26.02 17.03 31.10
C ILE A 633 -26.86 15.99 30.34
N LYS A 634 -27.10 16.27 29.06
CA LYS A 634 -27.80 15.36 28.17
C LYS A 634 -26.82 14.81 27.14
N ASN A 635 -26.90 13.51 26.86
CA ASN A 635 -26.03 12.86 25.88
C ASN A 635 -26.62 12.99 24.46
N PHE A 636 -26.16 13.99 23.71
CA PHE A 636 -26.70 14.26 22.38
C PHE A 636 -25.73 14.10 21.21
N SER A 637 -24.42 13.94 21.45
CA SER A 637 -23.42 14.10 20.38
C SER A 637 -22.53 12.87 20.20
N HIS A 638 -22.27 12.54 18.93
CA HIS A 638 -21.29 11.52 18.50
C HIS A 638 -19.86 11.82 18.97
N VAL A 639 -19.58 13.06 19.40
CA VAL A 639 -18.31 13.49 19.99
C VAL A 639 -18.03 12.81 21.33
N TYR A 640 -19.06 12.49 22.13
CA TYR A 640 -18.91 11.80 23.43
C TYR A 640 -18.89 10.27 23.31
N ARG A 641 -18.49 9.76 22.15
CA ARG A 641 -18.26 8.34 21.93
C ARG A 641 -16.76 8.05 22.02
N ARG A 642 -16.37 7.03 22.80
CA ARG A 642 -15.01 6.50 22.76
C ARG A 642 -14.88 5.56 21.58
N LEU A 643 -13.86 5.78 20.76
CA LEU A 643 -13.53 4.86 19.67
C LEU A 643 -13.08 3.51 20.26
N HIS A 644 -13.21 2.44 19.48
CA HIS A 644 -12.75 1.12 19.89
C HIS A 644 -11.46 0.80 19.15
N ARG A 645 -10.41 0.35 19.84
CA ARG A 645 -9.11 0.12 19.20
C ARG A 645 -9.15 -0.98 18.14
N ASN A 646 -9.99 -2.00 18.32
CA ASN A 646 -10.08 -3.15 17.41
C ASN A 646 -11.23 -3.05 16.40
N GLU A 647 -11.86 -1.87 16.25
CA GLU A 647 -12.86 -1.64 15.21
C GLU A 647 -12.45 -0.46 14.34
N PRO A 648 -12.92 -0.38 13.08
CA PRO A 648 -12.85 0.86 12.31
C PRO A 648 -13.66 1.96 13.00
N SER A 649 -13.23 3.21 12.78
CA SER A 649 -13.88 4.39 13.34
C SER A 649 -15.32 4.54 12.83
N ILE A 650 -16.14 5.23 13.61
CA ILE A 650 -17.41 5.76 13.09
C ILE A 650 -17.15 6.90 12.09
N THR A 651 -18.19 7.32 11.36
CA THR A 651 -18.11 8.55 10.56
C THR A 651 -17.62 9.70 11.43
N LEU A 652 -16.46 10.25 11.08
CA LEU A 652 -15.88 11.44 11.68
C LEU A 652 -16.64 12.63 11.12
N VAL A 653 -17.63 13.07 11.87
CA VAL A 653 -18.43 14.26 11.58
C VAL A 653 -17.84 15.39 12.43
N PRO A 654 -17.59 16.58 11.86
CA PRO A 654 -17.09 17.73 12.61
C PRO A 654 -18.19 18.35 13.49
N GLY A 655 -18.76 17.56 14.41
CA GLY A 655 -19.81 18.01 15.34
C GLY A 655 -19.19 18.82 16.48
N HIS A 656 -19.80 19.96 16.83
CA HIS A 656 -19.21 20.92 17.78
C HIS A 656 -17.74 21.26 17.50
N ASN A 657 -17.28 21.09 16.25
CA ASN A 657 -15.90 21.31 15.82
C ASN A 657 -14.86 20.40 16.51
N ALA A 658 -15.25 19.19 16.87
CA ALA A 658 -14.36 18.22 17.49
C ALA A 658 -14.66 16.78 17.02
N PHE A 659 -13.69 15.90 17.25
CA PHE A 659 -13.80 14.47 16.94
C PHE A 659 -14.06 13.61 18.18
N PRO A 660 -14.42 12.32 18.02
CA PRO A 660 -14.71 11.42 19.14
C PRO A 660 -13.55 11.23 20.14
N ILE A 661 -13.83 10.61 21.29
CA ILE A 661 -12.86 10.30 22.34
C ILE A 661 -11.88 9.22 21.84
N HIS A 662 -10.59 9.44 22.10
CA HIS A 662 -9.50 8.51 21.76
C HIS A 662 -9.72 7.12 22.41
N PRO A 663 -9.35 5.98 21.79
CA PRO A 663 -9.74 4.68 22.34
C PRO A 663 -9.22 4.43 23.77
N TRP A 664 -7.95 4.73 24.09
CA TRP A 664 -7.39 4.48 25.43
C TRP A 664 -6.87 5.72 26.17
N LEU A 665 -7.10 6.92 25.64
CA LEU A 665 -6.67 8.16 26.30
C LEU A 665 -7.90 8.97 26.69
N ASN A 666 -7.83 9.71 27.79
CA ASN A 666 -8.92 10.56 28.28
C ASN A 666 -8.89 11.93 27.61
N ARG A 667 -8.89 11.93 26.28
CA ARG A 667 -8.94 13.11 25.41
C ARG A 667 -9.67 12.78 24.11
N LEU A 668 -10.08 13.81 23.38
CA LEU A 668 -10.53 13.66 22.00
C LEU A 668 -9.36 13.29 21.08
N ILE A 669 -9.66 12.67 19.94
CA ILE A 669 -8.64 12.42 18.91
C ILE A 669 -8.23 13.75 18.26
N THR A 670 -6.96 13.88 17.90
CA THR A 670 -6.43 15.08 17.24
C THR A 670 -6.83 15.13 15.77
N THR A 671 -6.64 16.28 15.11
CA THR A 671 -6.79 16.40 13.65
C THR A 671 -5.93 15.38 12.91
N ARG A 672 -4.66 15.21 13.28
CA ARG A 672 -3.74 14.22 12.69
C ARG A 672 -4.25 12.78 12.80
N GLU A 673 -4.73 12.38 13.97
CA GLU A 673 -5.32 11.04 14.19
C GLU A 673 -6.55 10.84 13.30
N ALA A 674 -7.42 11.85 13.21
CA ALA A 674 -8.57 11.84 12.31
C ALA A 674 -8.17 11.78 10.82
N ALA A 675 -7.12 12.51 10.44
CA ALA A 675 -6.59 12.55 9.08
C ALA A 675 -6.07 11.17 8.65
N ARG A 676 -5.31 10.48 9.53
CA ARG A 676 -4.89 9.09 9.30
C ARG A 676 -6.06 8.12 9.19
N ILE A 677 -7.09 8.29 10.02
CA ILE A 677 -8.32 7.50 9.90
C ILE A 677 -8.98 7.70 8.52
N GLN A 678 -8.88 8.89 7.95
CA GLN A 678 -9.34 9.20 6.58
C GLN A 678 -8.29 8.93 5.50
N THR A 679 -7.18 8.27 5.86
CA THR A 679 -6.08 7.84 4.96
C THR A 679 -5.32 8.99 4.28
N PHE A 680 -5.30 10.17 4.89
CA PHE A 680 -4.40 11.24 4.49
C PHE A 680 -2.93 10.88 4.77
N PRO A 681 -1.99 11.32 3.93
CA PRO A 681 -0.57 11.30 4.22
C PRO A 681 -0.20 12.11 5.47
N ASP A 682 0.86 11.70 6.17
CA ASP A 682 1.30 12.35 7.42
C ASP A 682 2.00 13.70 7.20
N ASP A 683 2.55 13.91 6.01
CA ASP A 683 3.19 15.14 5.56
C ASP A 683 2.17 16.22 5.16
N LEU A 684 0.90 15.85 4.93
CA LEU A 684 -0.14 16.82 4.58
C LEU A 684 -0.55 17.66 5.79
N GLU A 685 -0.44 18.98 5.69
CA GLU A 685 -0.72 19.94 6.76
C GLU A 685 -2.05 20.67 6.57
N PHE A 686 -2.88 20.76 7.60
CA PHE A 686 -4.16 21.48 7.57
C PHE A 686 -4.01 22.86 8.21
N ALA A 687 -4.35 23.92 7.46
CA ALA A 687 -4.29 25.29 7.94
C ALA A 687 -5.54 25.69 8.74
N GLY A 688 -5.43 26.80 9.47
CA GLY A 688 -6.50 27.35 10.31
C GLY A 688 -6.46 26.84 11.76
N SER A 689 -7.43 27.28 12.54
CA SER A 689 -7.68 26.84 13.92
C SER A 689 -7.98 25.34 14.00
N SER A 690 -7.81 24.73 15.19
CA SER A 690 -8.15 23.30 15.40
C SER A 690 -9.57 22.96 14.95
N LYS A 691 -10.51 23.92 15.08
CA LYS A 691 -11.89 23.81 14.58
C LYS A 691 -11.94 23.68 13.06
N GLU A 692 -11.28 24.57 12.33
CA GLU A 692 -11.27 24.58 10.86
C GLU A 692 -10.57 23.33 10.32
N GLN A 693 -9.46 22.94 10.94
CA GLN A 693 -8.77 21.69 10.62
C GLN A 693 -9.69 20.46 10.80
N CYS A 694 -10.46 20.39 11.89
CA CYS A 694 -11.44 19.32 12.10
C CYS A 694 -12.55 19.31 11.04
N ILE A 695 -13.01 20.49 10.61
CA ILE A 695 -14.02 20.62 9.55
C ILE A 695 -13.45 20.09 8.23
N GLN A 696 -12.24 20.50 7.86
CA GLN A 696 -11.58 20.07 6.62
C GLN A 696 -11.41 18.54 6.57
N VAL A 697 -10.82 17.96 7.62
CA VAL A 697 -10.65 16.50 7.71
C VAL A 697 -12.01 15.80 7.76
N GLY A 698 -12.95 16.26 8.58
CA GLY A 698 -14.25 15.62 8.76
C GLY A 698 -15.12 15.62 7.49
N ASN A 699 -15.02 16.67 6.67
CA ASN A 699 -15.76 16.81 5.42
C ASN A 699 -15.10 16.05 4.26
N ALA A 700 -13.79 15.83 4.31
CA ALA A 700 -13.05 15.19 3.23
C ALA A 700 -13.64 13.84 2.81
N PHE A 701 -13.42 13.51 1.53
CA PHE A 701 -13.59 12.15 1.04
C PHE A 701 -12.32 11.34 1.34
N PRO A 702 -12.42 10.08 1.80
CA PRO A 702 -11.23 9.30 2.15
C PRO A 702 -10.29 9.09 0.96
N CYS A 703 -9.01 9.46 1.12
CA CYS A 703 -8.02 9.43 0.03
C CYS A 703 -7.90 8.04 -0.62
N MET A 704 -7.88 6.99 0.19
CA MET A 704 -7.74 5.62 -0.30
C MET A 704 -8.96 5.18 -1.12
N LEU A 705 -10.17 5.65 -0.81
CA LEU A 705 -11.33 5.33 -1.63
C LEU A 705 -11.27 6.05 -2.99
N ALA A 706 -10.83 7.31 -3.02
CA ALA A 706 -10.58 8.06 -4.26
C ALA A 706 -9.50 7.38 -5.13
N GLU A 707 -8.42 6.90 -4.52
CA GLU A 707 -7.36 6.12 -5.20
C GLU A 707 -7.96 4.89 -5.91
N ARG A 708 -8.83 4.11 -5.23
CA ARG A 708 -9.44 2.91 -5.86
C ARG A 708 -10.38 3.23 -7.01
N LEU A 709 -11.09 4.35 -6.93
CA LEU A 709 -11.95 4.82 -8.02
C LEU A 709 -11.11 5.24 -9.23
N GLY A 710 -10.03 6.01 -8.99
CA GLY A 710 -9.09 6.43 -10.03
C GLY A 710 -8.41 5.25 -10.74
N GLU A 711 -7.90 4.27 -9.98
CA GLU A 711 -7.30 3.05 -10.53
C GLU A 711 -8.27 2.29 -11.43
N SER A 712 -9.56 2.26 -11.06
CA SER A 712 -10.57 1.54 -11.80
C SER A 712 -10.85 2.22 -13.14
N ILE A 713 -10.99 3.55 -13.15
CA ILE A 713 -11.16 4.33 -14.39
C ILE A 713 -9.95 4.18 -15.31
N ILE A 714 -8.72 4.32 -14.79
CA ILE A 714 -7.50 4.14 -15.58
C ILE A 714 -7.46 2.74 -16.21
N LYS A 715 -7.85 1.70 -15.48
CA LYS A 715 -7.92 0.33 -16.02
C LYS A 715 -8.95 0.21 -17.12
N ALA A 716 -10.14 0.80 -16.97
CA ALA A 716 -11.16 0.75 -18.03
C ALA A 716 -10.70 1.46 -19.29
N VAL A 717 -10.14 2.66 -19.16
CA VAL A 717 -9.66 3.44 -20.31
C VAL A 717 -8.46 2.77 -20.98
N THR A 718 -7.46 2.34 -20.20
CA THR A 718 -6.23 1.78 -20.79
C THR A 718 -6.47 0.43 -21.45
N ASN A 719 -7.43 -0.36 -20.97
CA ASN A 719 -7.78 -1.64 -21.57
C ASN A 719 -8.98 -1.54 -22.53
N ASN A 720 -9.44 -0.33 -22.83
CA ASN A 720 -10.57 -0.03 -23.71
C ASN A 720 -11.80 -0.91 -23.41
N TRP A 721 -12.20 -0.98 -22.14
CA TRP A 721 -13.33 -1.81 -21.72
C TRP A 721 -14.66 -1.20 -22.19
N MET A 722 -15.12 -1.66 -23.34
CA MET A 722 -16.42 -1.31 -23.93
C MET A 722 -17.42 -2.43 -23.66
N PRO A 723 -18.75 -2.16 -23.62
CA PRO A 723 -19.78 -3.18 -23.36
C PRO A 723 -19.66 -4.46 -24.22
N ASN A 724 -19.21 -4.32 -25.47
CA ASN A 724 -19.08 -5.42 -26.44
C ASN A 724 -17.68 -6.04 -26.49
N ASN A 725 -16.71 -5.52 -25.72
CA ASN A 725 -15.30 -5.92 -25.77
C ASN A 725 -14.75 -6.12 -24.36
N ILE A 726 -15.23 -7.16 -23.68
CA ILE A 726 -14.80 -7.53 -22.32
C ILE A 726 -14.40 -9.00 -22.34
N SER A 727 -13.17 -9.31 -21.92
CA SER A 727 -12.74 -10.71 -21.78
C SER A 727 -13.60 -11.43 -20.72
N LYS A 728 -13.83 -12.75 -20.85
CA LYS A 728 -14.58 -13.54 -19.84
C LYS A 728 -14.07 -13.29 -18.41
N LEU A 729 -12.76 -13.14 -18.24
CA LEU A 729 -12.10 -12.87 -16.95
C LEU A 729 -12.40 -11.45 -16.40
N ALA A 730 -12.43 -10.45 -17.28
CA ALA A 730 -12.82 -9.09 -16.93
C ALA A 730 -14.33 -9.02 -16.61
N ASN A 731 -15.15 -9.82 -17.30
CA ASN A 731 -16.60 -9.86 -17.07
C ASN A 731 -16.93 -10.28 -15.62
N TYR A 732 -16.22 -11.27 -15.05
CA TYR A 732 -16.33 -11.63 -13.62
C TYR A 732 -15.82 -10.53 -12.66
N SER A 733 -14.94 -9.66 -13.14
CA SER A 733 -14.39 -8.56 -12.35
C SER A 733 -15.30 -7.32 -12.34
N ILE A 734 -16.12 -7.17 -13.38
CA ILE A 734 -17.00 -6.02 -13.65
C ILE A 734 -18.44 -6.31 -13.21
N LEU A 735 -18.92 -7.55 -13.34
CA LEU A 735 -20.29 -7.97 -13.07
C LEU A 735 -20.49 -8.60 -11.68
N ASP A 736 -19.86 -8.05 -10.65
CA ASP A 736 -20.21 -8.40 -9.26
C ASP A 736 -21.63 -7.88 -8.95
N LYS A 737 -22.65 -8.58 -9.47
CA LYS A 737 -24.07 -8.45 -9.15
C LYS A 737 -24.39 -8.92 -7.73
N TRP A 738 -23.40 -9.40 -6.96
CA TRP A 738 -23.62 -9.90 -5.59
C TRP A 738 -24.20 -8.84 -4.66
N TYR A 739 -23.90 -7.56 -4.89
CA TYR A 739 -24.48 -6.46 -4.10
C TYR A 739 -25.97 -6.22 -4.42
N PHE A 740 -26.43 -6.61 -5.61
CA PHE A 740 -27.85 -6.50 -5.99
C PHE A 740 -28.68 -7.68 -5.47
N LYS A 741 -28.10 -8.85 -5.16
CA LYS A 741 -28.89 -9.97 -4.60
C LYS A 741 -29.41 -9.69 -3.18
N GLU A 742 -28.63 -9.01 -2.34
CA GLU A 742 -29.10 -8.64 -0.98
C GLU A 742 -29.97 -7.37 -0.94
N ILE A 743 -29.93 -6.55 -2.01
CA ILE A 743 -30.74 -5.33 -2.11
C ILE A 743 -32.04 -5.59 -2.89
N ASP A 744 -32.06 -6.42 -3.94
CA ASP A 744 -33.30 -6.80 -4.63
C ASP A 744 -34.25 -7.61 -3.74
N GLU A 745 -33.72 -8.41 -2.81
CA GLU A 745 -34.56 -9.14 -1.85
C GLU A 745 -35.14 -8.24 -0.74
N LYS A 746 -34.61 -7.02 -0.55
CA LYS A 746 -35.09 -6.05 0.45
C LYS A 746 -35.68 -4.75 -0.10
N ASN A 747 -35.48 -4.45 -1.39
CA ASN A 747 -35.95 -3.25 -2.07
C ASN A 747 -36.55 -3.57 -3.45
N LYS A 748 -37.45 -4.57 -3.51
CA LYS A 748 -38.59 -4.46 -4.42
C LYS A 748 -39.41 -3.23 -4.00
N CYS A 749 -39.01 -2.06 -4.48
CA CYS A 749 -39.82 -0.85 -4.48
C CYS A 749 -40.09 -0.47 -5.93
N HIS A 750 -41.38 -0.43 -6.25
CA HIS A 750 -42.00 0.13 -7.45
C HIS A 750 -41.54 1.57 -7.75
#